data_AF-A0A413RPR7-F1
#
_entry.id   AF-A0A413RPR7-F1
#
_cell.length_a   1.000
_cell.length_b   1.000
_cell.length_c   1.000
_cell.angle_alpha   90.00
_cell.angle_beta   90.00
_cell.angle_gamma   90.00
#
_symmetry.space_group_name_H-M   'P 1'
#
loop_
_entity.id
_entity.type
_entity.pdbx_description
1 polymer ?
#
loop_
_entity_poly.entity_id
_entity_poly.type
_entity_poly.pdbx_seq_one_letter_code
_entity_poly.pdbx_strand_id
1 'polypeptide(L)'
;MLGAHAMFKAALFLVVGVVDAATGTRDLRRLSGVGRALPLTALAGALATASMIGLPPFAGYVAKEAGLEALGHLDEGSAGPVVLVAVALGSVLTVAYGLRLWWGAFATKCAVVPASALVPDSVATQVDGASSPGTTTRLEPVVGAEPAPVTKPSLMLVWPAMILAVLGLAVALLPQLGEHLLQPYAETYPEGEAGHLALWAGFTPTFVLTLGILAAGIALWLVRDRVERLQSGAYRGPEADRIYRRFMRRLDDVAADVTAVTQRGSLPLYLGIILAVFVLSVGLTTITQTSWPDTLRAFDQPAQVVFAAATIVSAALAARARRRLKAVILLGIGGYSVAGLFLLHGAPDLALTQVLVETVTLVVFVLVLRRLPPYFSDRPLAASRWVRLGIGLAVGLTVAGVALVAPGARIHAPVSEDFAEEAVRWGGGHNIVNVTLVDIRAWDTMGEISVLLVAATGVASLVFLSRRGGQIFRADEARQERRVWAGPDPMARLRRATDQARVDAPSTDREWLRAGSTLAPQRRSVIFEVVVRLLYQTMIVYSLFLLFSGHNAPGGGFAAGLVTGIALIVRYLAGGRYELGEAAPVQPGLLLGLGLFLSAGVGLFALVLGGSVLQSWIIDIHLPLIGDLHLVTSLFFDVGVYLVVVGLVLDILRSLGAELDRRAETGEDAAFGSDDGVRSGAER
;
A
#
# COMPACT_ATOMS: atom_id res chain seq x y z
N MET A 1 41.62 1.41 34.67
CA MET A 1 40.40 2.25 34.77
C MET A 1 39.09 1.47 34.74
N LEU A 2 38.80 0.70 33.69
CA LEU A 2 37.51 0.01 33.50
C LEU A 2 37.14 -0.92 34.67
N GLY A 3 38.06 -1.77 35.13
CA GLY A 3 37.81 -2.69 36.25
C GLY A 3 37.50 -1.96 37.56
N ALA A 4 38.33 -0.99 37.94
CA ALA A 4 38.08 -0.15 39.11
C ALA A 4 36.72 0.56 39.01
N HIS A 5 36.38 1.12 37.84
CA HIS A 5 35.09 1.76 37.58
C HIS A 5 33.91 0.82 37.78
N ALA A 6 33.95 -0.38 37.18
CA ALA A 6 32.90 -1.37 37.32
C ALA A 6 32.64 -1.69 38.81
N MET A 7 33.69 -1.89 39.59
CA MET A 7 33.60 -2.26 41.00
C MET A 7 33.00 -1.15 41.86
N PHE A 8 33.55 0.07 41.82
CA PHE A 8 33.03 1.16 42.66
C PHE A 8 31.65 1.63 42.18
N LYS A 9 31.38 1.63 40.86
CA LYS A 9 30.10 2.11 40.33
C LYS A 9 28.98 1.13 40.66
N ALA A 10 29.23 -0.18 40.53
CA ALA A 10 28.27 -1.21 40.95
C ALA A 10 28.02 -1.14 42.46
N ALA A 11 29.06 -1.00 43.29
CA ALA A 11 28.91 -0.82 44.73
C ALA A 11 28.05 0.41 45.07
N LEU A 12 28.28 1.56 44.42
CA LEU A 12 27.50 2.78 44.63
C LEU A 12 26.03 2.63 44.20
N PHE A 13 25.73 1.96 43.08
CA PHE A 13 24.34 1.69 42.68
C PHE A 13 23.61 0.82 43.70
N LEU A 14 24.26 -0.21 44.22
CA LEU A 14 23.70 -1.08 45.26
C LEU A 14 23.50 -0.33 46.58
N VAL A 15 24.46 0.49 47.00
CA VAL A 15 24.31 1.38 48.17
C VAL A 15 23.10 2.30 48.02
N VAL A 16 22.94 2.95 46.86
CA VAL A 16 21.78 3.81 46.59
C VAL A 16 20.48 3.00 46.60
N GLY A 17 20.47 1.76 46.08
CA GLY A 17 19.32 0.86 46.15
C GLY A 17 18.95 0.46 47.58
N VAL A 18 19.93 0.18 48.44
CA VAL A 18 19.71 -0.10 49.87
C VAL A 18 19.10 1.13 50.58
N VAL A 19 19.62 2.33 50.30
CA VAL A 19 19.11 3.58 50.89
C VAL A 19 17.68 3.84 50.44
N ASP A 20 17.36 3.63 49.16
CA ASP A 20 16.00 3.78 48.63
C ASP A 20 15.03 2.78 49.28
N ALA A 21 15.42 1.50 49.38
CA ALA A 21 14.62 0.47 50.06
C ALA A 21 14.41 0.78 51.56
N ALA A 22 15.41 1.37 52.23
CA ALA A 22 15.34 1.67 53.65
C ALA A 22 14.53 2.93 53.98
N THR A 23 14.49 3.92 53.07
CA THR A 23 13.95 5.26 53.35
C THR A 23 12.79 5.69 52.46
N GLY A 24 12.51 4.94 51.38
CA GLY A 24 11.47 5.24 50.40
C GLY A 24 11.74 6.47 49.52
N THR A 25 12.95 7.05 49.59
CA THR A 25 13.33 8.21 48.78
C THR A 25 14.82 8.24 48.45
N ARG A 26 15.14 8.85 47.31
CA ARG A 26 16.52 9.14 46.87
C ARG A 26 16.86 10.62 46.94
N ASP A 27 15.96 11.46 47.44
CA ASP A 27 16.18 12.90 47.54
C ASP A 27 17.17 13.23 48.65
N LEU A 28 18.37 13.65 48.27
CA LEU A 28 19.42 14.07 49.21
C LEU A 28 18.94 15.12 50.21
N ARG A 29 17.92 15.93 49.90
CA ARG A 29 17.42 16.97 50.82
C ARG A 29 16.62 16.39 52.01
N ARG A 30 16.10 15.16 51.87
CA ARG A 30 15.30 14.46 52.88
C ARG A 30 16.10 13.40 53.66
N LEU A 31 17.22 12.94 53.10
CA LEU A 31 18.10 11.97 53.74
C LEU A 31 18.97 12.64 54.81
N SER A 32 18.69 12.38 56.09
CA SER A 32 19.51 12.86 57.20
C SER A 32 19.66 11.78 58.27
N GLY A 33 20.87 11.63 58.80
CA GLY A 33 21.15 10.65 59.87
C GLY A 33 21.16 9.19 59.43
N VAL A 34 21.04 8.92 58.12
CA VAL A 34 21.06 7.57 57.55
C VAL A 34 22.34 6.82 57.91
N GLY A 35 23.49 7.51 58.02
CA GLY A 35 24.76 6.87 58.39
C GLY A 35 24.77 6.29 59.81
N ARG A 36 24.03 6.88 60.74
CA ARG A 36 23.88 6.34 62.10
C ARG A 36 22.90 5.16 62.13
N ALA A 37 21.86 5.20 61.29
CA ALA A 37 20.86 4.15 61.21
C ALA A 37 21.35 2.91 60.43
N LEU A 38 22.19 3.10 59.41
CA LEU A 38 22.71 2.08 58.50
C LEU A 38 24.25 2.14 58.40
N PRO A 39 24.98 1.80 59.47
CA PRO A 39 26.44 1.98 59.52
C PRO A 39 27.19 1.14 58.48
N LEU A 40 26.74 -0.09 58.21
CA LEU A 40 27.35 -0.96 57.21
C LEU A 40 27.15 -0.44 55.79
N THR A 41 25.96 0.10 55.48
CA THR A 41 25.69 0.74 54.18
C THR A 41 26.51 2.02 54.01
N ALA A 42 26.67 2.81 55.08
CA ALA A 42 27.50 4.00 55.08
C ALA A 42 28.98 3.67 54.87
N LEU A 43 29.48 2.58 55.46
CA LEU A 43 30.83 2.07 55.28
C LEU A 43 31.05 1.57 53.84
N ALA A 44 30.15 0.75 53.30
CA ALA A 44 30.23 0.31 51.90
C ALA A 44 30.24 1.51 50.93
N GLY A 45 29.37 2.49 51.18
CA GLY A 45 29.33 3.75 50.43
C GLY A 45 30.61 4.57 50.58
N ALA A 46 31.23 4.60 51.77
CA ALA A 46 32.48 5.31 52.03
C ALA A 46 33.63 4.69 51.24
N LEU A 47 33.79 3.36 51.33
CA LEU A 47 34.83 2.62 50.61
C LEU A 47 34.70 2.76 49.09
N ALA A 48 33.47 2.63 48.57
CA ALA A 48 33.21 2.80 47.14
C ALA A 48 33.45 4.26 46.67
N THR A 49 33.07 5.26 47.48
CA THR A 49 33.35 6.67 47.19
C THR A 49 34.84 6.97 47.24
N ALA A 50 35.57 6.45 48.24
CA ALA A 50 37.01 6.61 48.37
C ALA A 50 37.76 6.04 47.14
N SER A 51 37.33 4.88 46.65
CA SER A 51 37.81 4.33 45.38
C SER A 51 37.47 5.23 44.18
N MET A 52 36.22 5.68 44.03
CA MET A 52 35.81 6.56 42.92
C MET A 52 36.58 7.89 42.88
N ILE A 53 36.81 8.54 44.03
CA ILE A 53 37.55 9.80 44.07
C ILE A 53 39.05 9.62 43.81
N GLY A 54 39.57 8.39 43.97
CA GLY A 54 40.98 8.06 43.76
C GLY A 54 41.83 8.28 45.01
N LEU A 55 41.33 7.88 46.18
CA LEU A 55 42.07 7.96 47.43
C LEU A 55 43.05 6.78 47.55
N PRO A 56 44.32 6.96 47.98
CA PRO A 56 45.16 5.84 48.40
C PRO A 56 44.58 5.15 49.64
N PRO A 57 44.57 3.80 49.76
CA PRO A 57 45.15 2.79 48.87
C PRO A 57 44.07 2.04 48.04
N PHE A 58 43.16 2.73 47.34
CA PHE A 58 42.06 2.08 46.59
C PHE A 58 42.39 1.86 45.11
N ALA A 59 41.72 0.91 44.45
CA ALA A 59 41.99 0.56 43.05
C ALA A 59 41.71 1.73 42.09
N GLY A 60 40.78 2.61 42.45
CA GLY A 60 40.54 3.83 41.68
C GLY A 60 41.68 4.86 41.77
N TYR A 61 42.51 4.83 42.82
CA TYR A 61 43.76 5.62 42.87
C TYR A 61 44.76 5.07 41.87
N VAL A 62 45.08 3.78 41.95
CA VAL A 62 46.01 3.11 41.02
C VAL A 62 45.60 3.34 39.56
N ALA A 63 44.30 3.22 39.27
CA ALA A 63 43.79 3.44 37.93
C ALA A 63 43.88 4.90 37.46
N LYS A 64 43.63 5.88 38.34
CA LYS A 64 43.72 7.31 38.04
C LYS A 64 45.15 7.79 37.90
N GLU A 65 46.04 7.33 38.77
CA GLU A 65 47.45 7.65 38.70
C GLU A 65 48.06 7.13 37.40
N ALA A 66 47.86 5.85 37.06
CA ALA A 66 48.34 5.29 35.79
C ALA A 66 47.74 6.02 34.56
N GLY A 67 46.47 6.43 34.62
CA GLY A 67 45.84 7.21 33.56
C GLY A 67 46.42 8.62 33.40
N LEU A 68 46.69 9.32 34.51
CA LEU A 68 47.30 10.65 34.49
C LEU A 68 48.77 10.58 34.05
N GLU A 69 49.48 9.53 34.46
CA GLU A 69 50.86 9.28 34.04
C GLU A 69 50.95 9.03 32.54
N ALA A 70 50.06 8.20 31.99
CA ALA A 70 49.97 7.98 30.54
C ALA A 70 49.68 9.29 29.78
N LEU A 71 48.78 10.13 30.29
CA LEU A 71 48.50 11.45 29.70
C LEU A 71 49.67 12.43 29.80
N GLY A 72 50.54 12.27 30.82
CA GLY A 72 51.75 13.07 30.99
C GLY A 72 52.83 12.78 29.96
N HIS A 73 52.80 11.59 29.35
CA HIS A 73 53.72 11.16 28.29
C HIS A 73 53.13 11.34 26.88
N LEU A 74 51.95 11.96 26.74
CA LEU A 74 51.36 12.24 25.43
C LEU A 74 52.18 13.31 24.67
N ASP A 75 52.92 12.88 23.65
CA ASP A 75 53.70 13.76 22.78
C ASP A 75 52.88 14.27 21.57
N GLU A 76 51.74 14.91 21.86
CA GLU A 76 50.85 15.53 20.85
C GLU A 76 50.93 17.08 20.88
N GLY A 77 52.13 17.63 21.09
CA GLY A 77 52.36 19.07 21.13
C GLY A 77 51.49 19.80 22.16
N SER A 78 50.71 20.82 21.75
CA SER A 78 49.84 21.58 22.66
C SER A 78 48.57 20.83 23.08
N ALA A 79 48.20 19.73 22.40
CA ALA A 79 46.99 18.98 22.72
C ALA A 79 47.15 18.13 23.99
N GLY A 80 48.32 17.53 24.20
CA GLY A 80 48.64 16.71 25.39
C GLY A 80 48.39 17.43 26.72
N PRO A 81 49.00 18.62 26.96
CA PRO A 81 48.76 19.41 28.16
C PRO A 81 47.29 19.83 28.33
N VAL A 82 46.59 20.15 27.24
CA VAL A 82 45.16 20.53 27.29
C VAL A 82 44.29 19.35 27.74
N VAL A 83 44.53 18.16 27.19
CA VAL A 83 43.82 16.94 27.60
C VAL A 83 44.13 16.59 29.05
N LEU A 84 45.39 16.66 29.47
CA LEU A 84 45.79 16.42 30.86
C LEU A 84 45.07 17.37 31.82
N VAL A 85 45.05 18.67 31.51
CA VAL A 85 44.33 19.67 32.34
C VAL A 85 42.83 19.40 32.34
N ALA A 86 42.22 19.07 31.20
CA ALA A 86 40.79 18.76 31.12
C ALA A 86 40.42 17.52 31.97
N VAL A 87 41.23 16.46 31.90
CA VAL A 87 41.04 15.23 32.70
C VAL A 87 41.29 15.50 34.19
N ALA A 88 42.29 16.32 34.54
CA ALA A 88 42.54 16.74 35.92
C ALA A 88 41.37 17.54 36.47
N LEU A 89 40.82 18.51 35.72
CA LEU A 89 39.62 19.26 36.09
C LEU A 89 38.39 18.35 36.24
N GLY A 90 38.19 17.40 35.32
CA GLY A 90 37.15 16.38 35.45
C GLY A 90 37.31 15.51 36.71
N SER A 91 38.56 15.22 37.08
CA SER A 91 38.88 14.48 38.30
C SER A 91 38.60 15.31 39.56
N VAL A 92 38.88 16.62 39.55
CA VAL A 92 38.50 17.57 40.63
C VAL A 92 36.98 17.55 40.85
N LEU A 93 36.21 17.64 39.77
CA LEU A 93 34.75 17.54 39.83
C LEU A 93 34.30 16.17 40.38
N THR A 94 35.03 15.11 40.04
CA THR A 94 34.78 13.75 40.56
C THR A 94 34.92 13.65 42.06
N VAL A 95 35.98 14.26 42.61
CA VAL A 95 36.15 14.36 44.07
C VAL A 95 34.98 15.15 44.68
N ALA A 96 34.66 16.31 44.10
CA ALA A 96 33.61 17.18 44.64
C ALA A 96 32.22 16.54 44.65
N TYR A 97 31.79 15.91 43.55
CA TYR A 97 30.49 15.23 43.51
C TYR A 97 30.50 13.93 44.33
N GLY A 98 31.64 13.24 44.45
CA GLY A 98 31.77 12.05 45.29
C GLY A 98 31.59 12.37 46.77
N LEU A 99 32.27 13.41 47.27
CA LEU A 99 32.07 13.91 48.64
C LEU A 99 30.65 14.45 48.84
N ARG A 100 30.05 15.10 47.83
CA ARG A 100 28.65 15.55 47.87
C ARG A 100 27.70 14.36 48.02
N LEU A 101 27.92 13.27 47.29
CA LEU A 101 27.10 12.06 47.37
C LEU A 101 27.16 11.45 48.77
N TRP A 102 28.36 11.17 49.28
CA TRP A 102 28.51 10.48 50.56
C TRP A 102 28.04 11.32 51.74
N TRP A 103 28.47 12.59 51.82
CA TRP A 103 27.98 13.52 52.84
C TRP A 103 26.48 13.76 52.70
N GLY A 104 25.98 13.90 51.48
CA GLY A 104 24.58 14.14 51.18
C GLY A 104 23.68 12.99 51.61
N ALA A 105 24.11 11.74 51.47
CA ALA A 105 23.32 10.58 51.83
C ALA A 105 23.44 10.20 53.33
N PHE A 106 24.63 10.29 53.92
CA PHE A 106 24.92 9.67 55.23
C PHE A 106 25.14 10.64 56.39
N ALA A 107 25.41 11.93 56.14
CA ALA A 107 25.62 12.89 57.22
C ALA A 107 24.32 13.22 57.97
N THR A 108 24.44 13.66 59.21
CA THR A 108 23.33 14.27 59.97
C THR A 108 23.27 15.75 59.62
N LYS A 109 22.17 16.18 59.00
CA LYS A 109 21.92 17.55 58.54
C LYS A 109 20.47 17.99 58.77
N CYS A 110 20.18 19.28 58.72
CA CYS A 110 18.81 19.76 58.71
C CYS A 110 18.13 19.29 57.42
N ALA A 111 17.03 18.53 57.54
CA ALA A 111 16.24 18.13 56.40
C ALA A 111 15.53 19.37 55.83
N VAL A 112 15.53 19.47 54.50
CA VAL A 112 14.95 20.57 53.76
C VAL A 112 13.92 19.98 52.81
N VAL A 113 12.64 20.32 53.00
CA VAL A 113 11.58 19.82 52.12
C VAL A 113 11.22 20.92 51.12
N PRO A 114 11.40 20.69 49.81
CA PRO A 114 10.86 21.59 48.79
C PRO A 114 9.33 21.49 48.79
N ALA A 115 8.60 22.60 48.60
CA ALA A 115 7.13 22.56 48.67
C ALA A 115 6.47 21.61 47.64
N SER A 116 7.17 21.21 46.57
CA SER A 116 6.69 20.22 45.59
C SER A 116 6.53 18.82 46.18
N ALA A 117 7.24 18.50 47.28
CA ALA A 117 7.19 17.20 47.95
C ALA A 117 6.08 17.12 49.02
N LEU A 118 5.33 18.20 49.24
CA LEU A 118 4.17 18.26 50.14
C LEU A 118 2.83 18.11 49.40
N VAL A 119 2.86 17.99 48.08
CA VAL A 119 1.66 17.78 47.26
C VAL A 119 1.25 16.29 47.37
N PRO A 120 0.01 15.97 47.76
CA PRO A 120 -0.47 14.59 47.83
C PRO A 120 -0.36 13.86 46.48
N ASP A 121 0.03 12.57 46.51
CA ASP A 121 0.21 11.73 45.32
C ASP A 121 -1.01 11.67 44.39
N SER A 122 -2.21 12.01 44.88
CA SER A 122 -3.45 12.06 44.09
C SER A 122 -3.50 13.16 43.03
N VAL A 123 -2.60 14.15 43.07
CA VAL A 123 -2.52 15.24 42.07
C VAL A 123 -1.37 15.03 41.08
N ALA A 124 -0.43 14.12 41.38
CA ALA A 124 0.74 13.85 40.51
C ALA A 124 0.41 12.99 39.28
N THR A 125 -0.75 12.31 39.27
CA THR A 125 -1.16 11.38 38.21
C THR A 125 -1.83 12.02 36.99
N GLN A 126 -1.92 13.35 36.91
CA GLN A 126 -2.66 14.02 35.83
C GLN A 126 -1.85 14.98 34.95
N VAL A 127 -0.51 14.93 35.02
CA VAL A 127 0.34 15.63 34.06
C VAL A 127 1.12 14.59 33.27
N ASP A 128 0.80 14.52 31.98
CA ASP A 128 1.35 13.61 30.99
C ASP A 128 2.86 13.39 31.10
N GLY A 129 3.26 12.18 30.72
CA GLY A 129 4.61 11.66 30.80
C GLY A 129 5.70 12.61 30.29
N ALA A 130 6.86 12.49 30.96
CA ALA A 130 8.10 13.21 30.73
C ALA A 130 8.13 14.69 31.18
N SER A 131 7.97 14.91 32.47
CA SER A 131 8.74 15.98 33.11
C SER A 131 10.22 15.59 33.07
N SER A 132 10.98 16.19 32.15
CA SER A 132 12.44 16.14 32.16
C SER A 132 12.97 16.42 33.58
N PRO A 133 14.03 15.76 34.06
CA PRO A 133 14.57 15.91 35.42
C PRO A 133 15.22 17.29 35.71
N GLY A 134 14.76 18.36 35.06
CA GLY A 134 15.37 19.70 35.10
C GLY A 134 14.42 20.86 35.45
N THR A 135 13.10 20.67 35.52
CA THR A 135 12.19 21.76 35.92
C THR A 135 12.14 21.88 37.43
N THR A 136 13.14 22.55 38.03
CA THR A 136 13.06 23.01 39.41
C THR A 136 12.18 24.25 39.45
N THR A 137 10.87 24.08 39.66
CA THR A 137 10.03 25.16 40.20
C THR A 137 10.66 25.58 41.52
N ARG A 138 11.10 26.84 41.64
CA ARG A 138 11.74 27.37 42.85
C ARG A 138 10.67 27.50 43.93
N LEU A 139 10.42 26.39 44.62
CA LEU A 139 9.60 26.37 45.82
C LEU A 139 10.50 26.54 47.02
N GLU A 140 10.12 27.47 47.89
CA GLU A 140 10.94 27.83 49.04
C GLU A 140 11.15 26.61 49.95
N PRO A 141 12.41 26.35 50.36
CA PRO A 141 12.72 25.26 51.27
C PRO A 141 12.05 25.51 52.64
N VAL A 142 11.19 24.60 53.09
CA VAL A 142 10.71 24.61 54.48
C VAL A 142 11.84 24.06 55.35
N VAL A 143 12.45 24.94 56.15
CA VAL A 143 13.51 24.60 57.10
C VAL A 143 12.86 23.99 58.34
N GLY A 144 13.17 22.73 58.65
CA GLY A 144 12.70 22.05 59.87
C GLY A 144 11.69 20.91 59.67
N ALA A 145 11.51 20.41 58.44
CA ALA A 145 10.68 19.24 58.19
C ALA A 145 11.31 17.94 58.72
N GLU A 146 10.49 16.94 59.07
CA GLU A 146 10.99 15.65 59.58
C GLU A 146 11.78 14.88 58.49
N PRO A 147 12.97 14.34 58.82
CA PRO A 147 13.72 13.46 57.94
C PRO A 147 12.91 12.23 57.52
N ALA A 148 13.26 11.63 56.37
CA ALA A 148 12.63 10.38 55.96
C ALA A 148 12.82 9.27 57.02
N PRO A 149 11.78 8.51 57.39
CA PRO A 149 11.91 7.42 58.35
C PRO A 149 12.86 6.36 57.79
N VAL A 150 13.78 5.87 58.62
CA VAL A 150 14.76 4.86 58.21
C VAL A 150 14.36 3.50 58.77
N THR A 151 14.00 2.59 57.87
CA THR A 151 13.81 1.17 58.20
C THR A 151 15.16 0.44 58.15
N LYS A 152 15.26 -0.71 58.81
CA LYS A 152 16.49 -1.54 58.82
C LYS A 152 16.33 -2.66 57.78
N PRO A 153 16.91 -2.53 56.57
CA PRO A 153 16.86 -3.59 55.57
C PRO A 153 17.69 -4.80 56.02
N SER A 154 17.41 -5.96 55.42
CA SER A 154 18.17 -7.18 55.71
C SER A 154 19.64 -7.03 55.33
N LEU A 155 20.53 -7.65 56.10
CA LEU A 155 21.97 -7.61 55.83
C LEU A 155 22.33 -8.22 54.48
N MET A 156 21.52 -9.15 53.96
CA MET A 156 21.69 -9.74 52.63
C MET A 156 21.63 -8.70 51.51
N LEU A 157 20.91 -7.58 51.70
CA LEU A 157 20.84 -6.50 50.72
C LEU A 157 22.11 -5.64 50.70
N VAL A 158 22.87 -5.60 51.81
CA VAL A 158 24.08 -4.77 51.97
C VAL A 158 25.34 -5.51 51.53
N TRP A 159 25.38 -6.83 51.72
CA TRP A 159 26.57 -7.66 51.46
C TRP A 159 27.15 -7.52 50.05
N PRO A 160 26.36 -7.56 48.95
CA PRO A 160 26.93 -7.40 47.61
C PRO A 160 27.65 -6.07 47.41
N ALA A 161 27.09 -4.98 47.95
CA ALA A 161 27.73 -3.66 47.89
C ALA A 161 29.03 -3.61 48.71
N MET A 162 29.02 -4.21 49.90
CA MET A 162 30.18 -4.29 50.78
C MET A 162 31.30 -5.12 50.14
N ILE A 163 30.98 -6.28 49.57
CA ILE A 163 31.95 -7.16 48.89
C ILE A 163 32.64 -6.41 47.76
N LEU A 164 31.89 -5.72 46.89
CA LEU A 164 32.46 -4.95 45.78
C LEU A 164 33.31 -3.76 46.26
N ALA A 165 32.88 -3.09 47.32
CA ALA A 165 33.63 -1.96 47.90
C ALA A 165 34.95 -2.42 48.55
N VAL A 166 34.93 -3.54 49.27
CA VAL A 166 36.13 -4.17 49.85
C VAL A 166 37.03 -4.75 48.77
N LEU A 167 36.47 -5.36 47.73
CA LEU A 167 37.24 -5.86 46.59
C LEU A 167 38.02 -4.72 45.92
N GLY A 168 37.45 -3.51 45.85
CA GLY A 168 38.13 -2.31 45.34
C GLY A 168 39.34 -1.88 46.14
N LEU A 169 39.38 -2.21 47.43
CA LEU A 169 40.56 -2.04 48.28
C LEU A 169 41.52 -3.22 48.12
N ALA A 170 41.02 -4.46 48.14
CA ALA A 170 41.83 -5.68 48.05
C ALA A 170 42.62 -5.77 46.74
N VAL A 171 42.01 -5.43 45.61
CA VAL A 171 42.68 -5.44 44.29
C VAL A 171 43.81 -4.41 44.23
N ALA A 172 43.68 -3.29 44.94
CA ALA A 172 44.70 -2.26 44.99
C ALA A 172 45.95 -2.69 45.77
N LEU A 173 45.76 -3.52 46.81
CA LEU A 173 46.83 -4.08 47.62
C LEU A 173 47.61 -5.19 46.90
N LEU A 174 47.05 -5.73 45.82
CA LEU A 174 47.66 -6.76 44.97
C LEU A 174 47.72 -6.28 43.51
N PRO A 175 48.42 -5.16 43.22
CA PRO A 175 48.41 -4.56 41.89
C PRO A 175 48.97 -5.51 40.81
N GLN A 176 49.88 -6.42 41.18
CA GLN A 176 50.42 -7.45 40.31
C GLN A 176 49.32 -8.38 39.76
N LEU A 177 48.30 -8.70 40.56
CA LEU A 177 47.19 -9.52 40.10
C LEU A 177 46.42 -8.81 38.97
N GLY A 178 46.18 -7.51 39.13
CA GLY A 178 45.56 -6.68 38.09
C GLY A 178 46.42 -6.60 36.83
N GLU A 179 47.73 -6.47 36.98
CA GLU A 179 48.68 -6.43 35.88
C GLU A 179 48.70 -7.75 35.10
N HIS A 180 48.85 -8.90 35.76
CA HIS A 180 48.85 -10.21 35.09
C HIS A 180 47.53 -10.51 34.36
N LEU A 181 46.40 -10.04 34.91
CA LEU A 181 45.09 -10.24 34.27
C LEU A 181 44.88 -9.32 33.06
N LEU A 182 45.43 -8.11 33.07
CA LEU A 182 45.19 -7.09 32.04
C LEU A 182 46.30 -7.04 30.98
N GLN A 183 47.50 -7.49 31.31
CA GLN A 183 48.66 -7.46 30.42
C GLN A 183 48.43 -8.18 29.09
N PRO A 184 47.83 -9.39 29.02
CA PRO A 184 47.56 -10.04 27.74
C PRO A 184 46.66 -9.22 26.81
N TYR A 185 45.78 -8.39 27.37
CA TYR A 185 44.95 -7.47 26.61
C TYR A 185 45.72 -6.20 26.23
N ALA A 186 46.53 -5.66 27.13
CA ALA A 186 47.38 -4.49 26.87
C ALA A 186 48.38 -4.76 25.73
N GLU A 187 48.94 -5.97 25.64
CA GLU A 187 49.86 -6.40 24.57
C GLU A 187 49.22 -6.46 23.18
N THR A 188 47.88 -6.42 23.07
CA THR A 188 47.19 -6.34 21.78
C THR A 188 47.22 -4.94 21.16
N TYR A 189 47.61 -3.92 21.91
CA TYR A 189 47.72 -2.55 21.41
C TYR A 189 49.08 -2.38 20.70
N PRO A 190 49.09 -1.86 19.44
CA PRO A 190 50.30 -1.81 18.62
C PRO A 190 51.32 -0.75 19.04
N GLU A 191 50.93 0.19 19.89
CA GLU A 191 51.74 1.32 20.35
C GLU A 191 51.57 1.52 21.86
N GLY A 192 52.66 1.85 22.55
CA GLY A 192 52.67 2.13 23.99
C GLY A 192 53.93 1.58 24.70
N GLU A 193 54.29 2.20 25.82
CA GLU A 193 55.32 1.69 26.72
C GLU A 193 54.72 0.70 27.72
N ALA A 194 55.51 -0.30 28.15
CA ALA A 194 55.08 -1.25 29.17
C ALA A 194 54.92 -0.51 30.52
N GLY A 195 53.67 -0.27 30.92
CA GLY A 195 53.34 0.33 32.21
C GLY A 195 53.20 -0.72 33.31
N HIS A 196 53.64 -0.39 34.53
CA HIS A 196 53.46 -1.22 35.72
C HIS A 196 52.40 -0.63 36.64
N LEU A 197 51.55 -1.48 37.23
CA LEU A 197 50.59 -1.01 38.22
C LEU A 197 51.27 -0.97 39.59
N ALA A 198 51.42 0.23 40.15
CA ALA A 198 51.95 0.43 41.50
C ALA A 198 50.86 1.02 42.41
N LEU A 199 50.78 0.52 43.64
CA LEU A 199 49.99 1.17 44.70
C LEU A 199 50.64 2.49 45.15
N TRP A 200 51.96 2.57 45.05
CA TRP A 200 52.75 3.74 45.40
C TRP A 200 54.00 3.78 44.52
N ALA A 201 54.04 4.71 43.56
CA ALA A 201 55.16 4.89 42.64
C ALA A 201 56.26 5.82 43.20
N GLY A 202 56.09 6.37 44.41
CA GLY A 202 56.99 7.38 44.98
C GLY A 202 56.51 8.82 44.73
N PHE A 203 57.39 9.80 44.97
CA PHE A 203 57.08 11.22 44.74
C PHE A 203 57.24 11.59 43.27
N THR A 204 56.27 11.20 42.44
CA THR A 204 56.22 11.54 41.01
C THR A 204 55.47 12.85 40.75
N PRO A 205 55.68 13.53 39.60
CA PRO A 205 54.85 14.66 39.19
C PRO A 205 53.35 14.32 39.14
N THR A 206 53.02 13.10 38.72
CA THR A 206 51.65 12.54 38.70
C THR A 206 51.06 12.44 40.10
N PHE A 207 51.86 12.05 41.10
CA PHE A 207 51.43 12.01 42.49
C PHE A 207 51.11 13.41 43.03
N VAL A 208 51.95 14.40 42.73
CA VAL A 208 51.70 15.81 43.11
C VAL A 208 50.42 16.34 42.47
N LEU A 209 50.20 16.02 41.18
CA LEU A 209 48.96 16.36 40.47
C LEU A 209 47.74 15.71 41.13
N THR A 210 47.84 14.44 41.53
CA THR A 210 46.77 13.72 42.23
C THR A 210 46.43 14.36 43.58
N LEU A 211 47.45 14.75 44.35
CA LEU A 211 47.25 15.50 45.60
C LEU A 211 46.57 16.85 45.34
N GLY A 212 46.98 17.55 44.28
CA GLY A 212 46.33 18.78 43.82
C GLY A 212 44.87 18.59 43.45
N ILE A 213 44.54 17.51 42.74
CA ILE A 213 43.17 17.14 42.36
C ILE A 213 42.30 16.88 43.61
N LEU A 214 42.82 16.11 44.58
CA LEU A 214 42.14 15.82 45.83
C LEU A 214 41.90 17.10 46.64
N ALA A 215 42.93 17.93 46.80
CA ALA A 215 42.85 19.20 47.53
C ALA A 215 41.86 20.18 46.87
N ALA A 216 41.95 20.37 45.56
CA ALA A 216 41.05 21.25 44.82
C ALA A 216 39.60 20.74 44.84
N GLY A 217 39.40 19.42 44.76
CA GLY A 217 38.07 18.81 44.86
C GLY A 217 37.43 18.95 46.24
N ILE A 218 38.22 18.78 47.31
CA ILE A 218 37.79 19.03 48.69
C ILE A 218 37.45 20.52 48.88
N ALA A 219 38.31 21.42 48.40
CA ALA A 219 38.07 22.85 48.45
C ALA A 219 36.76 23.22 47.73
N LEU A 220 36.53 22.68 46.53
CA LEU A 220 35.32 22.89 45.74
C LEU A 220 34.07 22.38 46.48
N TRP A 221 34.17 21.23 47.16
CA TRP A 221 33.09 20.70 47.99
C TRP A 221 32.82 21.57 49.23
N LEU A 222 33.85 22.13 49.88
CA LEU A 222 33.68 23.04 51.02
C LEU A 222 32.97 24.34 50.61
N VAL A 223 33.19 24.84 49.40
CA VAL A 223 32.52 26.05 48.88
C VAL A 223 31.29 25.77 48.00
N ARG A 224 30.78 24.53 47.99
CA ARG A 224 29.71 24.07 47.08
C ARG A 224 28.47 24.96 47.06
N ASP A 225 28.03 25.50 48.20
CA ASP A 225 26.82 26.32 48.27
C ASP A 225 26.98 27.66 47.53
N ARG A 226 28.21 28.17 47.41
CA ARG A 226 28.53 29.35 46.59
C ARG A 226 28.56 28.95 45.11
N VAL A 227 29.18 27.81 44.79
CA VAL A 227 29.28 27.29 43.41
C VAL A 227 27.91 26.97 42.84
N GLU A 228 27.02 26.32 43.61
CA GLU A 228 25.65 26.00 43.19
C GLU A 228 24.83 27.26 42.91
N ARG A 229 24.98 28.29 43.74
CA ARG A 229 24.32 29.59 43.50
C ARG A 229 24.79 30.23 42.20
N LEU A 230 26.09 30.22 41.94
CA LEU A 230 26.65 30.71 40.68
C LEU A 230 26.16 29.88 39.48
N GLN A 231 26.17 28.54 39.59
CA GLN A 231 25.69 27.62 38.55
C GLN A 231 24.18 27.70 38.31
N SER A 232 23.40 28.15 39.29
CA SER A 232 21.96 28.35 39.15
C SER A 232 21.61 29.58 38.29
N GLY A 233 22.52 30.56 38.21
CA GLY A 233 22.38 31.73 37.35
C GLY A 233 22.96 31.54 35.93
N ALA A 234 23.66 30.44 35.68
CA ALA A 234 24.29 30.17 34.39
C ALA A 234 23.30 29.49 33.42
N TYR A 235 23.27 29.96 32.18
CA TYR A 235 22.50 29.34 31.10
C TYR A 235 23.08 27.96 30.76
N ARG A 236 22.28 26.89 30.88
CA ARG A 236 22.72 25.49 30.67
C ARG A 236 22.52 24.98 29.25
N GLY A 237 22.13 25.84 28.31
CA GLY A 237 21.80 25.41 26.95
C GLY A 237 20.58 24.49 26.88
N PRO A 238 20.25 24.01 25.67
CA PRO A 238 19.21 23.01 25.47
C PRO A 238 19.65 21.62 25.97
N GLU A 239 18.82 21.00 26.81
CA GLU A 239 19.03 19.62 27.27
C GLU A 239 18.99 18.63 26.09
N ALA A 240 19.91 17.66 26.07
CA ALA A 240 19.98 16.63 25.02
C ALA A 240 18.65 15.87 24.84
N ASP A 241 17.94 15.59 25.93
CA ASP A 241 16.61 14.98 25.92
C ASP A 241 15.58 15.81 25.14
N ARG A 242 15.59 17.14 25.32
CA ARG A 242 14.68 18.04 24.59
C ARG A 242 15.02 18.10 23.10
N ILE A 243 16.31 18.06 22.76
CA ILE A 243 16.77 18.01 21.36
C ILE A 243 16.31 16.71 20.71
N TYR A 244 16.54 15.57 21.37
CA TYR A 244 16.09 14.26 20.89
C TYR A 244 14.57 14.21 20.68
N ARG A 245 13.77 14.64 21.66
CA ARG A 245 12.31 14.69 21.52
C ARG A 245 11.83 15.63 20.43
N ARG A 246 12.55 16.73 20.18
CA ARG A 246 12.23 17.65 19.09
C ARG A 246 12.55 17.00 17.74
N PHE A 247 13.68 16.32 17.64
CA PHE A 247 14.06 15.60 16.43
C PHE A 247 13.04 14.50 16.09
N MET A 248 12.67 13.67 17.07
CA MET A 248 11.66 12.62 16.86
C MET A 248 10.32 13.19 16.40
N ARG A 249 9.83 14.26 17.04
CA ARG A 249 8.60 14.92 16.59
C ARG A 249 8.70 15.44 15.16
N ARG A 250 9.83 16.05 14.79
CA ARG A 250 10.05 16.52 13.42
C ARG A 250 10.08 15.38 12.41
N LEU A 251 10.63 14.23 12.79
CA LEU A 251 10.62 13.04 11.96
C LEU A 251 9.19 12.55 11.73
N ASP A 252 8.39 12.48 12.79
CA ASP A 252 6.97 12.08 12.73
C ASP A 252 6.15 13.05 11.88
N ASP A 253 6.33 14.36 12.09
CA ASP A 253 5.67 15.42 11.31
C ASP A 253 6.00 15.28 9.81
N VAL A 254 7.28 15.08 9.49
CA VAL A 254 7.73 14.89 8.09
C VAL A 254 7.17 13.60 7.50
N ALA A 255 7.12 12.51 8.26
CA ALA A 255 6.53 11.25 7.81
C ALA A 255 5.03 11.40 7.51
N ALA A 256 4.32 12.12 8.37
CA ALA A 256 2.90 12.44 8.18
C ALA A 256 2.70 13.33 6.95
N ASP A 257 3.53 14.35 6.76
CA ASP A 257 3.48 15.25 5.59
C ASP A 257 3.74 14.49 4.28
N VAL A 258 4.76 13.63 4.24
CA VAL A 258 5.07 12.78 3.08
C VAL A 258 3.90 11.85 2.76
N THR A 259 3.29 11.25 3.78
CA THR A 259 2.10 10.39 3.62
C THR A 259 0.91 11.20 3.12
N ALA A 260 0.66 12.39 3.67
CA ALA A 260 -0.42 13.27 3.25
C ALA A 260 -0.22 13.84 1.83
N VAL A 261 1.01 13.92 1.32
CA VAL A 261 1.30 14.31 -0.06
C VAL A 261 1.13 13.14 -1.02
N THR A 262 1.64 11.96 -0.66
CA THR A 262 1.69 10.78 -1.55
C THR A 262 0.41 9.93 -1.50
N GLN A 263 -0.23 9.80 -0.34
CA GLN A 263 -1.38 8.93 -0.09
C GLN A 263 -2.72 9.68 0.05
N ARG A 264 -2.99 10.65 -0.84
CA ARG A 264 -4.21 11.48 -0.80
C ARG A 264 -5.51 10.74 -1.15
N GLY A 265 -5.45 9.47 -1.56
CA GLY A 265 -6.62 8.72 -2.04
C GLY A 265 -7.18 9.19 -3.40
N SER A 266 -6.43 10.03 -4.13
CA SER A 266 -6.88 10.62 -5.39
C SER A 266 -6.41 9.78 -6.59
N LEU A 267 -7.34 9.04 -7.22
CA LEU A 267 -7.05 8.26 -8.44
C LEU A 267 -6.38 9.08 -9.56
N PRO A 268 -6.81 10.32 -9.89
CA PRO A 268 -6.13 11.13 -10.92
C PRO A 268 -4.67 11.46 -10.58
N LEU A 269 -4.32 11.60 -9.30
CA LEU A 269 -2.94 11.87 -8.88
C LEU A 269 -2.08 10.63 -9.12
N TYR A 270 -2.52 9.46 -8.65
CA TYR A 270 -1.78 8.21 -8.87
C TYR A 270 -1.59 7.89 -10.35
N LEU A 271 -2.66 8.04 -11.15
CA LEU A 271 -2.57 7.86 -12.59
C LEU A 271 -1.63 8.89 -13.22
N GLY A 272 -1.69 10.16 -12.79
CA GLY A 272 -0.78 11.20 -13.24
C GLY A 272 0.69 10.87 -12.96
N ILE A 273 1.00 10.34 -11.77
CA ILE A 273 2.35 9.90 -11.40
C ILE A 273 2.79 8.73 -12.28
N ILE A 274 1.96 7.71 -12.46
CA ILE A 274 2.27 6.55 -13.32
C ILE A 274 2.58 7.00 -14.75
N LEU A 275 1.73 7.85 -15.32
CA LEU A 275 1.91 8.38 -16.67
C LEU A 275 3.14 9.28 -16.78
N ALA A 276 3.43 10.10 -15.76
CA ALA A 276 4.63 10.94 -15.73
C ALA A 276 5.91 10.10 -15.64
N VAL A 277 5.93 9.06 -14.81
CA VAL A 277 7.05 8.11 -14.72
C VAL A 277 7.22 7.37 -16.04
N PHE A 278 6.15 6.92 -16.69
CA PHE A 278 6.19 6.30 -18.02
C PHE A 278 6.81 7.23 -19.07
N VAL A 279 6.37 8.49 -19.13
CA VAL A 279 6.94 9.49 -20.06
C VAL A 279 8.41 9.73 -19.74
N LEU A 280 8.77 9.88 -18.47
CA LEU A 280 10.15 10.15 -18.07
C LEU A 280 11.07 8.96 -18.38
N SER A 281 10.64 7.72 -18.10
CA SER A 281 11.47 6.55 -18.31
C SER A 281 11.49 6.12 -19.78
N VAL A 282 10.32 5.82 -20.35
CA VAL A 282 10.19 5.31 -21.73
C VAL A 282 10.48 6.41 -22.74
N GLY A 283 9.99 7.64 -22.51
CA GLY A 283 10.26 8.77 -23.39
C GLY A 283 11.74 9.14 -23.45
N LEU A 284 12.42 9.23 -22.29
CA LEU A 284 13.86 9.49 -22.28
C LEU A 284 14.64 8.35 -22.95
N THR A 285 14.28 7.10 -22.71
CA THR A 285 14.93 5.94 -23.35
C THR A 285 14.76 5.96 -24.87
N THR A 286 13.55 6.26 -25.36
CA THR A 286 13.25 6.36 -26.80
C THR A 286 13.99 7.53 -27.47
N ILE A 287 14.33 8.58 -26.73
CA ILE A 287 15.10 9.71 -27.27
C ILE A 287 16.61 9.43 -27.22
N THR A 288 17.10 8.77 -26.18
CA THR A 288 18.54 8.68 -25.89
C THR A 288 19.20 7.37 -26.32
N GLN A 289 18.45 6.27 -26.38
CA GLN A 289 19.00 4.93 -26.59
C GLN A 289 18.57 4.27 -27.92
N THR A 290 17.80 4.96 -28.75
CA THR A 290 17.29 4.40 -29.99
C THR A 290 17.50 5.30 -31.21
N SER A 291 17.64 4.68 -32.38
CA SER A 291 17.72 5.35 -33.66
C SER A 291 16.33 5.57 -34.25
N TRP A 292 16.09 6.76 -34.78
CA TRP A 292 14.87 7.07 -35.51
C TRP A 292 14.94 6.48 -36.93
N PRO A 293 13.81 6.04 -37.50
CA PRO A 293 13.78 5.50 -38.85
C PRO A 293 14.12 6.57 -39.90
N ASP A 294 14.96 6.22 -40.87
CA ASP A 294 15.39 7.13 -41.95
C ASP A 294 14.25 7.47 -42.92
N THR A 295 13.31 6.54 -43.10
CA THR A 295 12.16 6.70 -44.00
C THR A 295 10.86 6.50 -43.24
N LEU A 296 9.99 7.52 -43.27
CA LEU A 296 8.65 7.46 -42.70
C LEU A 296 7.63 7.15 -43.79
N ARG A 297 6.98 5.99 -43.70
CA ARG A 297 5.87 5.60 -44.57
C ARG A 297 4.55 6.08 -43.97
N ALA A 298 3.93 7.09 -44.58
CA ALA A 298 2.78 7.78 -44.00
C ALA A 298 1.48 6.96 -44.06
N PHE A 299 1.22 6.27 -45.18
CA PHE A 299 0.09 5.36 -45.36
C PHE A 299 0.35 4.42 -46.55
N ASP A 300 -0.29 3.26 -46.55
CA ASP A 300 -0.26 2.31 -47.66
C ASP A 300 -1.44 2.50 -48.61
N GLN A 301 -2.60 2.79 -48.03
CA GLN A 301 -3.85 2.94 -48.75
C GLN A 301 -4.52 4.26 -48.33
N PRO A 302 -5.04 5.08 -49.26
CA PRO A 302 -5.69 6.35 -48.92
C PRO A 302 -6.85 6.19 -47.92
N ALA A 303 -7.54 5.05 -47.93
CA ALA A 303 -8.60 4.73 -46.98
C ALA A 303 -8.12 4.70 -45.52
N GLN A 304 -6.85 4.35 -45.26
CA GLN A 304 -6.27 4.37 -43.91
C GLN A 304 -6.27 5.78 -43.33
N VAL A 305 -6.01 6.80 -44.15
CA VAL A 305 -6.02 8.21 -43.73
C VAL A 305 -7.42 8.63 -43.27
N VAL A 306 -8.47 8.16 -43.94
CA VAL A 306 -9.86 8.46 -43.58
C VAL A 306 -10.21 7.86 -42.22
N PHE A 307 -9.91 6.57 -41.99
CA PHE A 307 -10.18 5.93 -40.71
C PHE A 307 -9.30 6.49 -39.58
N ALA A 308 -8.03 6.79 -39.85
CA ALA A 308 -7.14 7.43 -38.88
C ALA A 308 -7.67 8.83 -38.49
N ALA A 309 -8.09 9.64 -39.46
CA ALA A 309 -8.69 10.94 -39.20
C ALA A 309 -9.99 10.83 -38.39
N ALA A 310 -10.85 9.86 -38.72
CA ALA A 310 -12.08 9.58 -37.97
C ALA A 310 -11.78 9.21 -36.50
N THR A 311 -10.77 8.37 -36.25
CA THR A 311 -10.31 8.01 -34.91
C THR A 311 -9.78 9.23 -34.14
N ILE A 312 -8.94 10.06 -34.75
CA ILE A 312 -8.37 11.27 -34.13
C ILE A 312 -9.48 12.27 -33.76
N VAL A 313 -10.39 12.54 -34.71
CA VAL A 313 -11.51 13.47 -34.51
C VAL A 313 -12.45 12.93 -33.42
N SER A 314 -12.78 11.64 -33.46
CA SER A 314 -13.58 10.99 -32.43
C SER A 314 -12.95 11.16 -31.04
N ALA A 315 -11.67 10.83 -30.89
CA ALA A 315 -10.95 10.91 -29.61
C ALA A 315 -10.92 12.35 -29.07
N ALA A 316 -10.62 13.33 -29.93
CA ALA A 316 -10.60 14.75 -29.55
C ALA A 316 -11.98 15.27 -29.13
N LEU A 317 -13.03 14.86 -29.84
CA LEU A 317 -14.41 15.23 -29.50
C LEU A 317 -14.90 14.51 -28.23
N ALA A 318 -14.51 13.25 -28.03
CA ALA A 318 -14.85 12.47 -26.84
C ALA A 318 -14.22 13.08 -25.59
N ALA A 319 -12.93 13.46 -25.66
CA ALA A 319 -12.23 14.16 -24.58
C ALA A 319 -12.85 15.53 -24.22
N ARG A 320 -13.54 16.17 -25.18
CA ARG A 320 -14.26 17.44 -24.99
C ARG A 320 -15.75 17.27 -24.66
N ALA A 321 -16.27 16.05 -24.66
CA ALA A 321 -17.69 15.80 -24.47
C ALA A 321 -18.12 16.08 -23.02
N ARG A 322 -19.12 16.95 -22.86
CA ARG A 322 -19.69 17.29 -21.54
C ARG A 322 -20.78 16.31 -21.09
N ARG A 323 -21.41 15.62 -22.05
CA ARG A 323 -22.49 14.65 -21.82
C ARG A 323 -21.94 13.24 -21.99
N ARG A 324 -22.28 12.34 -21.06
CA ARG A 324 -21.78 10.96 -21.04
C ARG A 324 -22.19 10.18 -22.29
N LEU A 325 -23.46 10.27 -22.69
CA LEU A 325 -23.96 9.59 -23.89
C LEU A 325 -23.25 10.07 -25.17
N LYS A 326 -22.96 11.37 -25.28
CA LYS A 326 -22.17 11.92 -26.40
C LYS A 326 -20.76 11.31 -26.41
N ALA A 327 -20.11 11.18 -25.26
CA ALA A 327 -18.78 10.61 -25.14
C ALA A 327 -18.75 9.13 -25.59
N VAL A 328 -19.73 8.33 -25.17
CA VAL A 328 -19.82 6.91 -25.54
C VAL A 328 -20.09 6.72 -27.02
N ILE A 329 -20.98 7.51 -27.63
CA ILE A 329 -21.23 7.42 -29.08
C ILE A 329 -19.97 7.79 -29.87
N LEU A 330 -19.24 8.83 -29.45
CA LEU A 330 -17.98 9.20 -30.08
C LEU A 330 -16.94 8.08 -29.94
N LEU A 331 -16.79 7.51 -28.74
CA LEU A 331 -15.90 6.36 -28.51
C LEU A 331 -16.24 5.20 -29.46
N GLY A 332 -17.54 4.91 -29.63
CA GLY A 332 -18.07 3.97 -30.63
C GLY A 332 -17.53 4.22 -32.03
N ILE A 333 -17.67 5.45 -32.54
CA ILE A 333 -17.14 5.85 -33.86
C ILE A 333 -15.63 5.59 -33.94
N GLY A 334 -14.88 5.83 -32.86
CA GLY A 334 -13.46 5.52 -32.78
C GLY A 334 -13.19 4.02 -32.90
N GLY A 335 -13.92 3.18 -32.17
CA GLY A 335 -13.81 1.72 -32.22
C GLY A 335 -14.11 1.13 -33.60
N TYR A 336 -15.19 1.58 -34.25
CA TYR A 336 -15.49 1.17 -35.64
C TYR A 336 -14.43 1.65 -36.64
N SER A 337 -13.84 2.82 -36.41
CA SER A 337 -12.75 3.33 -37.25
C SER A 337 -11.48 2.48 -37.11
N VAL A 338 -11.16 2.03 -35.89
CA VAL A 338 -10.07 1.08 -35.63
C VAL A 338 -10.33 -0.28 -36.27
N ALA A 339 -11.57 -0.79 -36.24
CA ALA A 339 -11.92 -2.01 -36.97
C ALA A 339 -11.70 -1.87 -38.48
N GLY A 340 -12.03 -0.71 -39.05
CA GLY A 340 -11.71 -0.38 -40.44
C GLY A 340 -10.20 -0.43 -40.71
N LEU A 341 -9.37 0.10 -39.80
CA LEU A 341 -7.92 -0.01 -39.91
C LEU A 341 -7.45 -1.48 -39.86
N PHE A 342 -7.95 -2.32 -38.96
CA PHE A 342 -7.59 -3.75 -38.93
C PHE A 342 -7.91 -4.46 -40.24
N LEU A 343 -9.09 -4.17 -40.82
CA LEU A 343 -9.47 -4.75 -42.11
C LEU A 343 -8.52 -4.32 -43.24
N LEU A 344 -8.14 -3.05 -43.30
CA LEU A 344 -7.19 -2.55 -44.31
C LEU A 344 -5.76 -3.09 -44.13
N HIS A 345 -5.40 -3.54 -42.92
CA HIS A 345 -4.13 -4.24 -42.64
C HIS A 345 -4.22 -5.76 -42.86
N GLY A 346 -5.35 -6.27 -43.38
CA GLY A 346 -5.50 -7.70 -43.65
C GLY A 346 -5.79 -8.56 -42.42
N ALA A 347 -6.32 -7.97 -41.34
CA ALA A 347 -6.69 -8.67 -40.11
C ALA A 347 -8.22 -8.78 -39.95
N PRO A 348 -8.91 -9.63 -40.75
CA PRO A 348 -10.37 -9.71 -40.75
C PRO A 348 -10.96 -10.26 -39.43
N ASP A 349 -10.30 -11.22 -38.77
CA ASP A 349 -10.72 -11.74 -37.46
C ASP A 349 -10.71 -10.65 -36.38
N LEU A 350 -9.65 -9.84 -36.33
CA LEU A 350 -9.55 -8.70 -35.41
C LEU A 350 -10.58 -7.62 -35.74
N ALA A 351 -10.84 -7.35 -37.01
CA ALA A 351 -11.86 -6.39 -37.42
C ALA A 351 -13.27 -6.85 -37.00
N LEU A 352 -13.59 -8.13 -37.23
CA LEU A 352 -14.86 -8.72 -36.85
C LEU A 352 -15.05 -8.68 -35.32
N THR A 353 -14.07 -9.14 -34.56
CA THR A 353 -14.16 -9.13 -33.10
C THR A 353 -14.24 -7.71 -32.55
N GLN A 354 -13.47 -6.76 -33.08
CA GLN A 354 -13.54 -5.35 -32.68
C GLN A 354 -14.94 -4.76 -32.90
N VAL A 355 -15.58 -5.01 -34.05
CA VAL A 355 -16.95 -4.56 -34.33
C VAL A 355 -17.95 -5.14 -33.33
N LEU A 356 -17.84 -6.45 -33.06
CA LEU A 356 -18.74 -7.15 -32.16
C LEU A 356 -18.56 -6.67 -30.71
N VAL A 357 -17.32 -6.54 -30.24
CA VAL A 357 -17.00 -6.03 -28.90
C VAL A 357 -17.49 -4.59 -28.77
N GLU A 358 -17.23 -3.72 -29.75
CA GLU A 358 -17.67 -2.32 -29.71
C GLU A 358 -19.21 -2.21 -29.65
N THR A 359 -19.92 -3.09 -30.37
CA THR A 359 -21.38 -3.15 -30.31
C THR A 359 -21.87 -3.54 -28.91
N VAL A 360 -21.27 -4.58 -28.31
CA VAL A 360 -21.63 -5.05 -26.97
C VAL A 360 -21.30 -3.99 -25.92
N THR A 361 -20.09 -3.42 -25.93
CA THR A 361 -19.65 -2.44 -24.93
C THR A 361 -20.46 -1.15 -25.02
N LEU A 362 -20.84 -0.69 -26.22
CA LEU A 362 -21.72 0.47 -26.38
C LEU A 362 -23.06 0.23 -25.68
N VAL A 363 -23.67 -0.95 -25.85
CA VAL A 363 -24.93 -1.25 -25.17
C VAL A 363 -24.73 -1.34 -23.66
N VAL A 364 -23.67 -2.02 -23.19
CA VAL A 364 -23.36 -2.10 -21.76
C VAL A 364 -23.17 -0.70 -21.16
N PHE A 365 -22.42 0.19 -21.83
CA PHE A 365 -22.28 1.58 -21.41
C PHE A 365 -23.62 2.29 -21.36
N VAL A 366 -24.50 2.14 -22.36
CA VAL A 366 -25.84 2.74 -22.34
C VAL A 366 -26.67 2.23 -21.14
N LEU A 367 -26.60 0.93 -20.83
CA LEU A 367 -27.30 0.31 -19.70
C LEU A 367 -26.79 0.81 -18.34
N VAL A 368 -25.51 1.14 -18.22
CA VAL A 368 -24.94 1.73 -17.00
C VAL A 368 -25.22 3.23 -16.94
N LEU A 369 -25.02 3.94 -18.05
CA LEU A 369 -25.14 5.40 -18.12
C LEU A 369 -26.55 5.90 -17.88
N ARG A 370 -27.59 5.09 -18.17
CA ARG A 370 -28.99 5.45 -17.83
C ARG A 370 -29.21 5.66 -16.33
N ARG A 371 -28.31 5.15 -15.48
CA ARG A 371 -28.34 5.30 -14.01
C ARG A 371 -27.47 6.44 -13.49
N LEU A 372 -26.63 7.01 -14.34
CA LEU A 372 -25.73 8.09 -13.95
C LEU A 372 -26.27 9.45 -14.44
N PRO A 373 -25.89 10.55 -13.76
CA PRO A 373 -26.22 11.89 -14.24
C PRO A 373 -25.74 12.09 -15.69
N PRO A 374 -26.53 12.79 -16.54
CA PRO A 374 -26.22 12.93 -17.96
C PRO A 374 -24.92 13.71 -18.24
N TYR A 375 -24.47 14.51 -17.27
CA TYR A 375 -23.25 15.31 -17.34
C TYR A 375 -22.15 14.74 -16.45
N PHE A 376 -20.90 15.01 -16.81
CA PHE A 376 -19.77 14.74 -15.92
C PHE A 376 -19.77 15.72 -14.74
N SER A 377 -19.63 15.18 -13.52
CA SER A 377 -19.81 15.91 -12.26
C SER A 377 -18.60 16.76 -11.88
N ASP A 378 -17.40 16.38 -12.35
CA ASP A 378 -16.15 17.05 -11.98
C ASP A 378 -15.86 18.28 -12.84
N ARG A 379 -15.67 19.42 -12.17
CA ARG A 379 -15.16 20.66 -12.78
C ARG A 379 -13.76 20.95 -12.24
N PRO A 380 -12.69 20.40 -12.85
CA PRO A 380 -11.33 20.66 -12.38
C PRO A 380 -10.98 22.14 -12.54
N LEU A 381 -10.16 22.65 -11.62
CA LEU A 381 -9.54 23.98 -11.71
C LEU A 381 -8.83 24.14 -13.07
N ALA A 382 -8.81 25.38 -13.59
CA ALA A 382 -8.22 25.66 -14.90
C ALA A 382 -6.75 25.20 -15.02
N ALA A 383 -5.95 25.39 -13.96
CA ALA A 383 -4.56 24.91 -13.91
C ALA A 383 -4.45 23.38 -14.02
N SER A 384 -5.33 22.63 -13.34
CA SER A 384 -5.33 21.16 -13.39
C SER A 384 -5.66 20.65 -14.80
N ARG A 385 -6.52 21.36 -15.54
CA ARG A 385 -6.84 21.00 -16.93
C ARG A 385 -5.61 21.06 -17.84
N TRP A 386 -4.80 22.12 -17.73
CA TRP A 386 -3.60 22.27 -18.54
C TRP A 386 -2.53 21.25 -18.19
N VAL A 387 -2.35 20.92 -16.90
CA VAL A 387 -1.44 19.84 -16.48
C VAL A 387 -1.89 18.49 -17.06
N ARG A 388 -3.17 18.14 -16.95
CA ARG A 388 -3.71 16.90 -17.52
C ARG A 388 -3.55 16.83 -19.03
N LEU A 389 -3.76 17.95 -19.73
CA LEU A 389 -3.53 18.05 -21.18
C LEU A 389 -2.05 17.85 -21.51
N GLY A 390 -1.15 18.49 -20.78
CA GLY A 390 0.31 18.35 -20.96
C GLY A 390 0.77 16.91 -20.77
N ILE A 391 0.34 16.25 -19.69
CA ILE A 391 0.63 14.82 -19.44
C ILE A 391 0.05 13.95 -20.57
N GLY A 392 -1.22 14.16 -20.96
CA GLY A 392 -1.85 13.38 -22.03
C GLY A 392 -1.14 13.51 -23.38
N LEU A 393 -0.71 14.72 -23.75
CA LEU A 393 0.07 14.96 -24.96
C LEU A 393 1.45 14.30 -24.87
N ALA A 394 2.14 14.41 -23.74
CA ALA A 394 3.46 13.81 -23.55
C ALA A 394 3.39 12.28 -23.63
N VAL A 395 2.37 11.65 -23.03
CA VAL A 395 2.11 10.21 -23.15
C VAL A 395 1.82 9.83 -24.61
N GLY A 396 0.94 10.56 -25.29
CA GLY A 396 0.60 10.29 -26.69
C GLY A 396 1.82 10.38 -27.62
N LEU A 397 2.66 11.39 -27.45
CA LEU A 397 3.91 11.54 -28.20
C LEU A 397 4.92 10.43 -27.88
N THR A 398 5.01 10.02 -26.61
CA THR A 398 5.89 8.91 -26.20
C THR A 398 5.45 7.59 -26.86
N VAL A 399 4.15 7.27 -26.80
CA VAL A 399 3.60 6.07 -27.44
C VAL A 399 3.79 6.11 -28.96
N ALA A 400 3.59 7.27 -29.59
CA ALA A 400 3.85 7.44 -31.02
C ALA A 400 5.34 7.22 -31.37
N GLY A 401 6.25 7.78 -30.57
CA GLY A 401 7.69 7.56 -30.73
C GLY A 401 8.08 6.09 -30.61
N VAL A 402 7.57 5.39 -29.58
CA VAL A 402 7.78 3.95 -29.40
C VAL A 402 7.26 3.18 -30.61
N ALA A 403 6.06 3.50 -31.11
CA ALA A 403 5.48 2.83 -32.28
C ALA A 403 6.31 3.02 -33.57
N LEU A 404 7.00 4.16 -33.72
CA LEU A 404 7.89 4.44 -34.87
C LEU A 404 9.22 3.70 -34.78
N VAL A 405 9.78 3.57 -33.56
CA VAL A 405 11.11 3.00 -33.35
C VAL A 405 11.08 1.47 -33.20
N ALA A 406 10.04 0.91 -32.56
CA ALA A 406 9.97 -0.51 -32.22
C ALA A 406 10.15 -1.48 -33.42
N PRO A 407 9.62 -1.21 -34.63
CA PRO A 407 9.86 -2.07 -35.79
C PRO A 407 11.35 -2.13 -36.19
N GLY A 408 12.09 -1.04 -36.04
CA GLY A 408 13.51 -0.94 -36.36
C GLY A 408 14.43 -1.63 -35.35
N ALA A 409 13.91 -1.98 -34.17
CA ALA A 409 14.68 -2.68 -33.13
C ALA A 409 14.73 -4.21 -33.31
N ARG A 410 14.07 -4.77 -34.35
CA ARG A 410 14.03 -6.22 -34.60
C ARG A 410 15.37 -6.71 -35.17
N ILE A 411 16.04 -7.61 -34.45
CA ILE A 411 17.34 -8.19 -34.84
C ILE A 411 17.29 -9.69 -35.20
N HIS A 412 16.18 -10.36 -34.91
CA HIS A 412 15.97 -11.78 -35.20
C HIS A 412 14.84 -11.96 -36.22
N ALA A 413 14.89 -13.06 -36.96
CA ALA A 413 13.79 -13.46 -37.84
C ALA A 413 12.50 -13.62 -37.00
N PRO A 414 11.35 -13.13 -37.49
CA PRO A 414 10.11 -13.23 -36.77
C PRO A 414 9.59 -14.67 -36.79
N VAL A 415 9.14 -15.16 -35.63
CA VAL A 415 8.55 -16.50 -35.47
C VAL A 415 7.32 -16.72 -36.38
N SER A 416 6.71 -15.65 -36.87
CA SER A 416 5.56 -15.72 -37.78
C SER A 416 5.87 -16.23 -39.19
N GLU A 417 7.14 -16.39 -39.58
CA GLU A 417 7.50 -16.92 -40.92
C GLU A 417 6.96 -18.34 -41.13
N ASP A 418 6.99 -19.18 -40.10
CA ASP A 418 6.58 -20.59 -40.17
C ASP A 418 5.08 -20.83 -39.91
N PHE A 419 4.36 -19.82 -39.40
CA PHE A 419 2.97 -19.95 -38.94
C PHE A 419 1.99 -20.43 -40.02
N ALA A 420 2.23 -20.09 -41.29
CA ALA A 420 1.36 -20.53 -42.38
C ALA A 420 1.43 -22.05 -42.62
N GLU A 421 2.63 -22.64 -42.54
CA GLU A 421 2.81 -24.09 -42.66
C GLU A 421 2.39 -24.78 -41.35
N GLU A 422 2.82 -24.26 -40.21
CA GLU A 422 2.54 -24.84 -38.89
C GLU A 422 1.04 -24.90 -38.59
N ALA A 423 0.27 -23.87 -38.98
CA ALA A 423 -1.18 -23.86 -38.78
C ALA A 423 -1.89 -25.02 -39.50
N VAL A 424 -1.47 -25.33 -40.73
CA VAL A 424 -2.06 -26.44 -41.49
C VAL A 424 -1.53 -27.78 -40.99
N ARG A 425 -0.21 -27.88 -40.78
CA ARG A 425 0.47 -29.14 -40.45
C ARG A 425 0.15 -29.65 -39.05
N TRP A 426 0.10 -28.76 -38.07
CA TRP A 426 -0.11 -29.11 -36.66
C TRP A 426 -1.54 -28.79 -36.19
N GLY A 427 -2.11 -27.69 -36.66
CA GLY A 427 -3.46 -27.27 -36.28
C GLY A 427 -4.57 -27.83 -37.17
N GLY A 428 -4.28 -28.21 -38.41
CA GLY A 428 -5.27 -28.74 -39.36
C GLY A 428 -6.16 -27.68 -40.02
N GLY A 429 -5.78 -26.39 -39.93
CA GLY A 429 -6.64 -25.27 -40.34
C GLY A 429 -5.94 -24.23 -41.19
N HIS A 430 -6.70 -23.58 -42.06
CA HIS A 430 -6.21 -22.51 -42.93
C HIS A 430 -6.32 -21.11 -42.31
N ASN A 431 -7.14 -20.92 -41.27
CA ASN A 431 -7.17 -19.66 -40.54
C ASN A 431 -6.02 -19.59 -39.53
N ILE A 432 -4.91 -18.98 -39.95
CA ILE A 432 -3.69 -18.82 -39.13
C ILE A 432 -4.00 -18.16 -37.78
N VAL A 433 -4.89 -17.16 -37.75
CA VAL A 433 -5.22 -16.43 -36.50
C VAL A 433 -5.96 -17.36 -35.55
N ASN A 434 -7.04 -18.00 -36.00
CA ASN A 434 -7.83 -18.89 -35.15
C ASN A 434 -6.98 -20.06 -34.65
N VAL A 435 -6.25 -20.73 -35.54
CA VAL A 435 -5.35 -21.85 -35.18
C VAL A 435 -4.26 -21.40 -34.21
N THR A 436 -3.73 -20.19 -34.35
CA THR A 436 -2.75 -19.66 -33.37
C THR A 436 -3.40 -19.51 -31.99
N LEU A 437 -4.65 -19.05 -31.91
CA LEU A 437 -5.35 -18.83 -30.65
C LEU A 437 -5.77 -20.14 -29.98
N VAL A 438 -6.24 -21.14 -30.74
CA VAL A 438 -6.82 -22.36 -30.16
C VAL A 438 -5.86 -23.53 -30.09
N ASP A 439 -4.76 -23.52 -30.86
CA ASP A 439 -3.77 -24.60 -30.93
C ASP A 439 -2.36 -24.13 -30.53
N ILE A 440 -1.71 -23.29 -31.36
CA ILE A 440 -0.28 -22.95 -31.18
C ILE A 440 -0.03 -22.23 -29.85
N ARG A 441 -0.90 -21.26 -29.50
CA ARG A 441 -0.83 -20.44 -28.29
C ARG A 441 -2.12 -20.56 -27.47
N ALA A 442 -2.70 -21.76 -27.44
CA ALA A 442 -3.93 -22.09 -26.71
C ALA A 442 -3.94 -21.66 -25.23
N TRP A 443 -2.76 -21.62 -24.60
CA TRP A 443 -2.59 -21.15 -23.22
C TRP A 443 -2.98 -19.69 -23.01
N ASP A 444 -2.75 -18.82 -24.01
CA ASP A 444 -3.12 -17.41 -23.92
C ASP A 444 -4.65 -17.28 -23.91
N THR A 445 -5.34 -17.98 -24.81
CA THR A 445 -6.81 -17.98 -24.87
C THR A 445 -7.43 -18.60 -23.62
N MET A 446 -6.82 -19.65 -23.05
CA MET A 446 -7.24 -20.22 -21.76
C MET A 446 -7.12 -19.17 -20.62
N GLY A 447 -6.05 -18.39 -20.62
CA GLY A 447 -5.85 -17.29 -19.68
C GLY A 447 -6.90 -16.18 -19.87
N GLU A 448 -7.15 -15.77 -21.11
CA GLU A 448 -8.13 -14.74 -21.45
C GLU A 448 -9.55 -15.11 -21.02
N ILE A 449 -10.04 -16.32 -21.33
CA ILE A 449 -11.37 -16.75 -20.89
C ILE A 449 -11.48 -16.89 -19.36
N SER A 450 -10.38 -17.22 -18.69
CA SER A 450 -10.31 -17.24 -17.23
C SER A 450 -10.42 -15.82 -16.64
N VAL A 451 -9.75 -14.84 -17.26
CA VAL A 451 -9.87 -13.42 -16.88
C VAL A 451 -11.29 -12.91 -17.13
N LEU A 452 -11.92 -13.26 -18.26
CA LEU A 452 -13.32 -12.91 -18.54
C LEU A 452 -14.27 -13.49 -17.49
N LEU A 453 -14.06 -14.73 -17.07
CA LEU A 453 -14.84 -15.37 -16.01
C LEU A 453 -14.68 -14.64 -14.66
N VAL A 454 -13.45 -14.32 -14.27
CA VAL A 454 -13.15 -13.59 -13.03
C VAL A 454 -13.76 -12.19 -13.07
N ALA A 455 -13.66 -11.50 -14.20
CA ALA A 455 -14.26 -10.18 -14.40
C ALA A 455 -15.79 -10.25 -14.30
N ALA A 456 -16.44 -11.21 -14.97
CA ALA A 456 -17.89 -11.44 -14.90
C ALA A 456 -18.33 -11.67 -13.45
N THR A 457 -17.72 -12.64 -12.80
CA THR A 457 -18.05 -13.05 -11.43
C THR A 457 -17.77 -11.92 -10.44
N GLY A 458 -16.69 -11.17 -10.63
CA GLY A 458 -16.34 -9.99 -9.83
C GLY A 458 -17.38 -8.89 -9.96
N VAL A 459 -17.75 -8.50 -11.18
CA VAL A 459 -18.80 -7.50 -11.45
C VAL A 459 -20.13 -7.95 -10.85
N ALA A 460 -20.54 -9.19 -11.09
CA ALA A 460 -21.75 -9.75 -10.49
C ALA A 460 -21.68 -9.70 -8.96
N SER A 461 -20.57 -10.09 -8.33
CA SER A 461 -20.43 -10.08 -6.88
C SER A 461 -20.53 -8.67 -6.26
N LEU A 462 -20.00 -7.65 -6.95
CA LEU A 462 -20.09 -6.26 -6.52
C LEU A 462 -21.51 -5.71 -6.65
N VAL A 463 -22.24 -6.12 -7.70
CA VAL A 463 -23.63 -5.69 -7.93
C VAL A 463 -24.60 -6.43 -6.99
N PHE A 464 -24.37 -7.72 -6.73
CA PHE A 464 -25.20 -8.59 -5.89
C PHE A 464 -24.65 -8.71 -4.46
N LEU A 465 -24.65 -7.61 -3.70
CA LEU A 465 -24.14 -7.54 -2.32
C LEU A 465 -24.89 -8.42 -1.29
N SER A 466 -26.17 -8.76 -1.51
CA SER A 466 -27.00 -9.41 -0.48
C SER A 466 -27.66 -10.73 -0.89
N ARG A 467 -27.91 -10.97 -2.19
CA ARG A 467 -28.35 -12.26 -2.73
C ARG A 467 -27.83 -12.42 -4.14
N ARG A 468 -27.00 -13.43 -4.37
CA ARG A 468 -26.61 -13.91 -5.71
C ARG A 468 -27.79 -14.68 -6.33
N GLY A 469 -28.94 -14.03 -6.42
CA GLY A 469 -30.14 -14.61 -7.00
C GLY A 469 -30.03 -14.47 -8.51
N GLY A 470 -29.43 -15.43 -9.18
CA GLY A 470 -29.54 -15.60 -10.63
C GLY A 470 -30.97 -15.97 -11.05
N GLN A 471 -31.98 -15.31 -10.45
CA GLN A 471 -33.38 -15.51 -10.73
C GLN A 471 -33.60 -15.29 -12.22
N ILE A 472 -34.13 -16.33 -12.85
CA ILE A 472 -34.54 -16.31 -14.24
C ILE A 472 -35.96 -15.77 -14.22
N PHE A 473 -36.13 -14.48 -14.52
CA PHE A 473 -37.44 -13.84 -14.58
C PHE A 473 -38.28 -14.48 -15.69
N ARG A 474 -39.40 -15.11 -15.33
CA ARG A 474 -40.32 -15.77 -16.29
C ARG A 474 -41.53 -14.92 -16.60
N ALA A 475 -42.02 -14.99 -17.84
CA ALA A 475 -43.18 -14.21 -18.28
C ALA A 475 -44.44 -14.49 -17.42
N ASP A 476 -44.58 -15.71 -16.88
CA ASP A 476 -45.69 -16.08 -16.00
C ASP A 476 -45.63 -15.39 -14.64
N GLU A 477 -44.43 -15.12 -14.11
CA GLU A 477 -44.20 -14.40 -12.84
C GLU A 477 -44.55 -12.92 -13.00
N ALA A 478 -44.32 -12.35 -14.18
CA ALA A 478 -44.59 -10.95 -14.49
C ALA A 478 -46.08 -10.56 -14.30
N ARG A 479 -47.01 -11.52 -14.41
CA ARG A 479 -48.45 -11.27 -14.20
C ARG A 479 -48.78 -10.91 -12.75
N GLN A 480 -47.89 -11.21 -11.81
CA GLN A 480 -48.03 -10.86 -10.39
C GLN A 480 -47.21 -9.61 -9.99
N GLU A 481 -46.25 -9.19 -10.81
CA GLU A 481 -45.40 -8.00 -10.59
C GLU A 481 -45.85 -6.77 -11.39
N ARG A 482 -45.29 -5.59 -11.07
CA ARG A 482 -45.47 -4.35 -11.86
C ARG A 482 -44.86 -4.52 -13.26
N ARG A 483 -45.43 -3.82 -14.26
CA ARG A 483 -44.91 -3.76 -15.64
C ARG A 483 -43.47 -3.25 -15.67
N VAL A 484 -42.65 -3.86 -16.52
CA VAL A 484 -41.24 -3.48 -16.71
C VAL A 484 -41.15 -2.08 -17.33
N TRP A 485 -40.27 -1.26 -16.76
CA TRP A 485 -40.07 0.15 -17.11
C TRP A 485 -41.32 1.03 -16.93
N ALA A 486 -42.21 0.65 -16.02
CA ALA A 486 -43.32 1.50 -15.59
C ALA A 486 -42.77 2.72 -14.85
N GLY A 487 -42.92 3.90 -15.44
CA GLY A 487 -42.52 5.17 -14.85
C GLY A 487 -43.31 6.34 -15.43
N PRO A 488 -43.10 7.57 -14.94
CA PRO A 488 -43.79 8.75 -15.46
C PRO A 488 -43.53 8.88 -16.96
N ASP A 489 -44.60 8.99 -17.75
CA ASP A 489 -44.49 9.16 -19.20
C ASP A 489 -44.23 10.64 -19.52
N PRO A 490 -43.02 11.03 -19.96
CA PRO A 490 -42.69 12.42 -20.26
C PRO A 490 -43.49 12.95 -21.44
N MET A 491 -43.94 12.05 -22.34
CA MET A 491 -44.66 12.37 -23.55
C MET A 491 -46.17 12.37 -23.36
N ALA A 492 -46.68 12.00 -22.18
CA ALA A 492 -48.12 12.00 -21.89
C ALA A 492 -48.76 13.38 -22.12
N ARG A 493 -48.03 14.47 -21.81
CA ARG A 493 -48.50 15.85 -22.04
C ARG A 493 -48.53 16.25 -23.52
N LEU A 494 -47.83 15.51 -24.38
CA LEU A 494 -47.67 15.80 -25.80
C LEU A 494 -48.52 14.87 -26.69
N ARG A 495 -49.12 13.81 -26.14
CA ARG A 495 -49.98 12.89 -26.90
C ARG A 495 -51.38 13.47 -27.10
N ARG A 496 -51.94 13.26 -28.29
CA ARG A 496 -53.34 13.55 -28.57
C ARG A 496 -54.22 12.56 -27.80
N ALA A 497 -55.43 12.98 -27.44
CA ALA A 497 -56.39 12.15 -26.69
C ALA A 497 -56.69 10.80 -27.38
N THR A 498 -56.70 10.75 -28.72
CA THR A 498 -56.87 9.52 -29.50
C THR A 498 -55.69 8.55 -29.38
N ASP A 499 -54.46 9.07 -29.27
CA ASP A 499 -53.26 8.24 -29.07
C ASP A 499 -53.16 7.75 -27.63
N GLN A 500 -53.62 8.57 -26.67
CA GLN A 500 -53.70 8.17 -25.27
C GLN A 500 -54.72 7.04 -25.07
N ALA A 501 -55.90 7.13 -25.69
CA ALA A 501 -56.91 6.06 -25.66
C ALA A 501 -56.43 4.74 -26.27
N ARG A 502 -55.53 4.77 -27.27
CA ARG A 502 -54.87 3.56 -27.82
C ARG A 502 -53.85 2.95 -26.85
N VAL A 503 -53.15 3.77 -26.09
CA VAL A 503 -52.16 3.33 -25.09
C VAL A 503 -52.85 2.73 -23.86
N ASP A 504 -54.03 3.26 -23.51
CA ASP A 504 -54.84 2.82 -22.36
C ASP A 504 -55.79 1.65 -22.68
N ALA A 505 -56.01 1.35 -23.97
CA ALA A 505 -56.82 0.20 -24.39
C ALA A 505 -56.14 -1.13 -23.98
N PRO A 506 -56.90 -2.11 -23.45
CA PRO A 506 -56.36 -3.43 -23.16
C PRO A 506 -55.82 -4.06 -24.44
N SER A 507 -54.56 -4.51 -24.41
CA SER A 507 -53.87 -5.05 -25.57
C SER A 507 -54.51 -6.36 -26.03
N THR A 508 -55.42 -6.29 -27.00
CA THR A 508 -55.88 -7.43 -27.81
C THR A 508 -54.92 -7.75 -28.96
N ASP A 509 -53.80 -7.03 -29.06
CA ASP A 509 -52.82 -7.15 -30.12
C ASP A 509 -51.99 -8.44 -30.03
N ARG A 510 -51.74 -9.04 -31.20
CA ARG A 510 -50.85 -10.20 -31.39
C ARG A 510 -49.49 -9.93 -30.72
N GLU A 511 -49.13 -10.77 -29.75
CA GLU A 511 -47.81 -10.77 -29.13
C GLU A 511 -46.78 -11.34 -30.13
N TRP A 512 -45.78 -10.53 -30.51
CA TRP A 512 -44.72 -10.97 -31.41
C TRP A 512 -43.55 -11.62 -30.65
N LEU A 513 -43.30 -11.16 -29.42
CA LEU A 513 -42.37 -11.72 -28.45
C LEU A 513 -43.13 -12.29 -27.25
N ARG A 514 -42.60 -13.33 -26.60
CA ARG A 514 -43.30 -14.10 -25.54
C ARG A 514 -43.65 -13.26 -24.32
N ALA A 515 -42.82 -12.28 -23.96
CA ALA A 515 -43.03 -11.41 -22.82
C ALA A 515 -43.31 -9.95 -23.22
N GLY A 516 -43.69 -9.69 -24.48
CA GLY A 516 -43.91 -8.33 -24.98
C GLY A 516 -45.01 -7.55 -24.22
N SER A 517 -45.99 -8.25 -23.66
CA SER A 517 -47.06 -7.67 -22.83
C SER A 517 -46.64 -7.28 -21.41
N THR A 518 -45.43 -7.68 -20.97
CA THR A 518 -44.88 -7.32 -19.65
C THR A 518 -44.34 -5.89 -19.61
N LEU A 519 -44.09 -5.27 -20.78
CA LEU A 519 -43.62 -3.90 -20.92
C LEU A 519 -44.74 -2.87 -20.72
N ALA A 520 -44.36 -1.68 -20.25
CA ALA A 520 -45.26 -0.54 -20.26
C ALA A 520 -45.71 -0.19 -21.70
N PRO A 521 -47.02 -0.07 -21.99
CA PRO A 521 -47.54 0.12 -23.36
C PRO A 521 -46.94 1.32 -24.09
N GLN A 522 -46.57 2.37 -23.34
CA GLN A 522 -46.01 3.60 -23.88
C GLN A 522 -44.58 3.45 -24.43
N ARG A 523 -43.88 2.39 -24.01
CA ARG A 523 -42.48 2.09 -24.37
C ARG A 523 -42.37 0.89 -25.31
N ARG A 524 -43.49 0.24 -25.62
CA ARG A 524 -43.57 -0.90 -26.52
C ARG A 524 -43.44 -0.43 -27.97
N SER A 525 -42.57 -1.07 -28.76
CA SER A 525 -42.40 -0.79 -30.18
C SER A 525 -42.62 -2.06 -31.00
N VAL A 526 -43.77 -2.14 -31.67
CA VAL A 526 -44.14 -3.31 -32.48
C VAL A 526 -43.16 -3.53 -33.64
N ILE A 527 -42.67 -2.45 -34.26
CA ILE A 527 -41.66 -2.54 -35.33
C ILE A 527 -40.39 -3.19 -34.78
N PHE A 528 -39.95 -2.77 -33.59
CA PHE A 528 -38.75 -3.33 -32.98
C PHE A 528 -38.95 -4.80 -32.61
N GLU A 529 -40.09 -5.18 -32.02
CA GLU A 529 -40.42 -6.58 -31.72
C GLU A 529 -40.36 -7.49 -32.96
N VAL A 530 -40.94 -7.04 -34.07
CA VAL A 530 -40.96 -7.80 -35.34
C VAL A 530 -39.55 -7.95 -35.91
N VAL A 531 -38.77 -6.87 -35.94
CA VAL A 531 -37.39 -6.87 -36.44
C VAL A 531 -36.52 -7.79 -35.58
N VAL A 532 -36.61 -7.69 -34.25
CA VAL A 532 -35.87 -8.54 -33.32
C VAL A 532 -36.23 -10.02 -33.51
N ARG A 533 -37.52 -10.34 -33.66
CA ARG A 533 -37.96 -11.71 -33.92
C ARG A 533 -37.41 -12.28 -35.23
N LEU A 534 -37.22 -11.46 -36.26
CA LEU A 534 -36.66 -11.93 -37.52
C LEU A 534 -35.14 -12.10 -37.40
N LEU A 535 -34.46 -11.09 -36.85
CA LEU A 535 -32.99 -11.06 -36.78
C LEU A 535 -32.44 -12.09 -35.80
N TYR A 536 -33.12 -12.36 -34.68
CA TYR A 536 -32.62 -13.25 -33.64
C TYR A 536 -32.25 -14.63 -34.20
N GLN A 537 -33.14 -15.27 -34.94
CA GLN A 537 -32.93 -16.60 -35.52
C GLN A 537 -31.78 -16.56 -36.53
N THR A 538 -31.74 -15.55 -37.40
CA THR A 538 -30.66 -15.37 -38.37
C THR A 538 -29.31 -15.18 -37.69
N MET A 539 -29.25 -14.40 -36.61
CA MET A 539 -28.04 -14.18 -35.83
C MET A 539 -27.56 -15.44 -35.11
N ILE A 540 -28.47 -16.26 -34.56
CA ILE A 540 -28.10 -17.56 -33.96
C ILE A 540 -27.52 -18.50 -35.02
N VAL A 541 -28.14 -18.60 -36.19
CA VAL A 541 -27.61 -19.43 -37.29
C VAL A 541 -26.25 -18.92 -37.75
N TYR A 542 -26.09 -17.61 -37.92
CA TYR A 542 -24.82 -17.00 -38.30
C TYR A 542 -23.73 -17.19 -37.23
N SER A 543 -24.10 -17.10 -35.95
CA SER A 543 -23.20 -17.38 -34.83
C SER A 543 -22.68 -18.82 -34.87
N LEU A 544 -23.56 -19.80 -35.11
CA LEU A 544 -23.16 -21.20 -35.29
C LEU A 544 -22.26 -21.37 -36.52
N PHE A 545 -22.58 -20.69 -37.63
CA PHE A 545 -21.72 -20.69 -38.81
C PHE A 545 -20.31 -20.16 -38.50
N LEU A 546 -20.18 -19.06 -37.75
CA LEU A 546 -18.87 -18.53 -37.34
C LEU A 546 -18.09 -19.48 -36.43
N LEU A 547 -18.80 -20.23 -35.56
CA LEU A 547 -18.20 -21.21 -34.68
C LEU A 547 -17.58 -22.37 -35.48
N PHE A 548 -18.31 -22.92 -36.45
CA PHE A 548 -17.83 -24.04 -37.26
C PHE A 548 -16.87 -23.64 -38.37
N SER A 549 -16.99 -22.43 -38.92
CA SER A 549 -16.12 -21.97 -40.01
C SER A 549 -14.78 -21.39 -39.53
N GLY A 550 -14.64 -21.06 -38.25
CA GLY A 550 -13.49 -20.36 -37.66
C GLY A 550 -12.13 -21.01 -37.95
N HIS A 551 -12.07 -22.33 -38.13
CA HIS A 551 -10.83 -23.04 -38.41
C HIS A 551 -10.24 -22.75 -39.80
N ASN A 552 -11.08 -22.33 -40.76
CA ASN A 552 -10.70 -22.10 -42.16
C ASN A 552 -11.04 -20.70 -42.69
N ALA A 553 -11.96 -20.00 -42.04
CA ALA A 553 -12.42 -18.67 -42.42
C ALA A 553 -12.46 -17.76 -41.17
N PRO A 554 -12.53 -16.43 -41.36
CA PRO A 554 -12.60 -15.51 -40.23
C PRO A 554 -13.80 -15.80 -39.31
N GLY A 555 -13.55 -15.96 -38.01
CA GLY A 555 -14.56 -16.46 -37.07
C GLY A 555 -13.97 -17.06 -35.79
N GLY A 556 -14.60 -18.12 -35.29
CA GLY A 556 -14.18 -18.84 -34.07
C GLY A 556 -15.14 -18.67 -32.89
N GLY A 557 -14.82 -19.33 -31.78
CA GLY A 557 -15.70 -19.41 -30.60
C GLY A 557 -16.02 -18.05 -29.99
N PHE A 558 -15.05 -17.13 -29.96
CA PHE A 558 -15.22 -15.80 -29.38
C PHE A 558 -16.18 -14.92 -30.20
N ALA A 559 -15.95 -14.79 -31.51
CA ALA A 559 -16.81 -14.02 -32.40
C ALA A 559 -18.24 -14.58 -32.45
N ALA A 560 -18.37 -15.90 -32.55
CA ALA A 560 -19.64 -16.58 -32.46
C ALA A 560 -20.36 -16.24 -31.14
N GLY A 561 -19.67 -16.30 -30.01
CA GLY A 561 -20.24 -16.02 -28.70
C GLY A 561 -20.74 -14.59 -28.57
N LEU A 562 -20.00 -13.61 -29.10
CA LEU A 562 -20.41 -12.22 -29.13
C LEU A 562 -21.63 -11.98 -30.01
N VAL A 563 -21.73 -12.61 -31.18
CA VAL A 563 -22.93 -12.51 -32.04
C VAL A 563 -24.17 -13.03 -31.30
N THR A 564 -24.06 -14.18 -30.63
CA THR A 564 -25.13 -14.71 -29.77
C THR A 564 -25.44 -13.72 -28.64
N GLY A 565 -24.42 -13.14 -28.02
CA GLY A 565 -24.56 -12.09 -27.02
C GLY A 565 -25.35 -10.87 -27.53
N ILE A 566 -25.03 -10.36 -28.73
CA ILE A 566 -25.77 -9.24 -29.35
C ILE A 566 -27.21 -9.65 -29.64
N ALA A 567 -27.46 -10.89 -30.10
CA ALA A 567 -28.82 -11.38 -30.30
C ALA A 567 -29.64 -11.36 -29.00
N LEU A 568 -29.03 -11.75 -27.87
CA LEU A 568 -29.64 -11.68 -26.54
C LEU A 568 -29.83 -10.23 -26.06
N ILE A 569 -28.87 -9.34 -26.32
CA ILE A 569 -28.95 -7.92 -25.99
C ILE A 569 -30.13 -7.27 -26.72
N VAL A 570 -30.24 -7.47 -28.03
CA VAL A 570 -31.32 -6.91 -28.85
C VAL A 570 -32.67 -7.42 -28.38
N ARG A 571 -32.74 -8.69 -27.97
CA ARG A 571 -33.94 -9.31 -27.40
C ARG A 571 -34.32 -8.75 -26.02
N TYR A 572 -33.33 -8.50 -25.16
CA TYR A 572 -33.54 -7.80 -23.88
C TYR A 572 -34.03 -6.35 -24.08
N LEU A 573 -33.46 -5.61 -25.04
CA LEU A 573 -33.91 -4.25 -25.33
C LEU A 573 -35.36 -4.21 -25.85
N ALA A 574 -35.80 -5.24 -26.58
CA ALA A 574 -37.12 -5.30 -27.17
C ALA A 574 -38.23 -5.78 -26.20
N GLY A 575 -37.90 -6.66 -25.24
CA GLY A 575 -38.90 -7.30 -24.37
C GLY A 575 -38.61 -7.23 -22.86
N GLY A 576 -37.55 -6.55 -22.43
CA GLY A 576 -37.19 -6.39 -21.02
C GLY A 576 -36.67 -7.67 -20.36
N ARG A 577 -36.66 -7.68 -19.00
CA ARG A 577 -36.07 -8.76 -18.19
C ARG A 577 -36.72 -10.13 -18.40
N TYR A 578 -38.04 -10.16 -18.62
CA TYR A 578 -38.81 -11.39 -18.79
C TYR A 578 -38.58 -12.05 -20.16
N GLU A 579 -38.47 -11.25 -21.23
CA GLU A 579 -38.18 -11.77 -22.56
C GLU A 579 -36.77 -12.35 -22.63
N LEU A 580 -35.80 -11.74 -21.93
CA LEU A 580 -34.46 -12.29 -21.80
C LEU A 580 -34.46 -13.65 -21.07
N GLY A 581 -35.29 -13.81 -20.03
CA GLY A 581 -35.45 -15.08 -19.32
C GLY A 581 -36.08 -16.18 -20.19
N GLU A 582 -37.03 -15.82 -21.06
CA GLU A 582 -37.61 -16.73 -22.05
C GLU A 582 -36.65 -17.07 -23.20
N ALA A 583 -35.77 -16.13 -23.57
CA ALA A 583 -34.77 -16.33 -24.61
C ALA A 583 -33.66 -17.30 -24.20
N ALA A 584 -33.15 -17.12 -23.00
CA ALA A 584 -32.02 -17.86 -22.45
C ALA A 584 -32.41 -18.41 -21.07
N PRO A 585 -33.13 -19.55 -21.01
CA PRO A 585 -33.63 -20.18 -19.79
C PRO A 585 -32.54 -20.87 -18.95
N VAL A 586 -31.31 -20.35 -18.97
CA VAL A 586 -30.12 -20.91 -18.34
C VAL A 586 -29.48 -19.90 -17.39
N GLN A 587 -28.76 -20.38 -16.38
CA GLN A 587 -28.03 -19.51 -15.47
C GLN A 587 -26.67 -19.13 -16.10
N PRO A 588 -26.24 -17.86 -16.02
CA PRO A 588 -24.97 -17.43 -16.59
C PRO A 588 -23.78 -18.20 -16.01
N GLY A 589 -23.80 -18.43 -14.69
CA GLY A 589 -22.76 -19.22 -14.00
C GLY A 589 -22.63 -20.65 -14.51
N LEU A 590 -23.72 -21.28 -14.97
CA LEU A 590 -23.67 -22.62 -15.57
C LEU A 590 -22.97 -22.58 -16.94
N LEU A 591 -23.31 -21.61 -17.80
CA LEU A 591 -22.65 -21.45 -19.10
C LEU A 591 -21.16 -21.14 -18.96
N LEU A 592 -20.83 -20.22 -18.05
CA LEU A 592 -19.48 -19.84 -17.70
C LEU A 592 -18.66 -21.03 -17.17
N GLY A 593 -19.21 -21.78 -16.21
CA GLY A 593 -18.56 -22.95 -15.61
C GLY A 593 -18.42 -24.11 -16.60
N LEU A 594 -19.46 -24.41 -17.38
CA LEU A 594 -19.44 -25.45 -18.40
C LEU A 594 -18.46 -25.13 -19.52
N GLY A 595 -18.45 -23.87 -19.98
CA GLY A 595 -17.51 -23.42 -21.00
C GLY A 595 -16.05 -23.55 -20.55
N LEU A 596 -15.73 -23.09 -19.33
CA LEU A 596 -14.39 -23.26 -18.77
C LEU A 596 -14.03 -24.74 -18.58
N PHE A 597 -14.96 -25.54 -18.05
CA PHE A 597 -14.76 -26.97 -17.86
C PHE A 597 -14.49 -27.68 -19.19
N LEU A 598 -15.20 -27.29 -20.25
CA LEU A 598 -15.05 -27.88 -21.58
C LEU A 598 -13.72 -27.46 -22.21
N SER A 599 -13.36 -26.18 -22.19
CA SER A 599 -12.06 -25.69 -22.70
C SER A 599 -10.87 -26.30 -21.94
N ALA A 600 -10.91 -26.30 -20.60
CA ALA A 600 -9.84 -26.89 -19.78
C ALA A 600 -9.82 -28.42 -19.90
N GLY A 601 -10.99 -29.05 -19.98
CA GLY A 601 -11.17 -30.49 -20.10
C GLY A 601 -10.57 -31.02 -21.41
N VAL A 602 -10.84 -30.36 -22.54
CA VAL A 602 -10.23 -30.69 -23.84
C VAL A 602 -8.70 -30.57 -23.76
N GLY A 603 -8.19 -29.50 -23.13
CA GLY A 603 -6.75 -29.31 -22.95
C GLY A 603 -6.07 -30.35 -22.07
N LEU A 604 -6.78 -30.88 -21.07
CA LEU A 604 -6.26 -31.92 -20.17
C LEU A 604 -6.47 -33.33 -20.73
N PHE A 605 -7.46 -33.54 -21.58
CA PHE A 605 -7.79 -34.84 -22.15
C PHE A 605 -6.64 -35.43 -22.98
N ALA A 606 -5.95 -34.57 -23.76
CA ALA A 606 -4.75 -34.97 -24.50
C ALA A 606 -3.65 -35.54 -23.58
N LEU A 607 -3.48 -34.95 -22.38
CA LEU A 607 -2.50 -35.41 -21.39
C LEU A 607 -2.83 -36.80 -20.85
N VAL A 608 -4.11 -37.09 -20.61
CA VAL A 608 -4.58 -38.41 -20.13
C VAL A 608 -4.29 -39.51 -21.15
N LEU A 609 -4.27 -39.17 -22.44
CA LEU A 609 -3.97 -40.09 -23.53
C LEU A 609 -2.49 -40.14 -23.92
N GLY A 610 -1.61 -39.53 -23.11
CA GLY A 610 -0.16 -39.55 -23.30
C GLY A 610 0.39 -38.46 -24.24
N GLY A 611 -0.44 -37.53 -24.69
CA GLY A 611 -0.04 -36.34 -25.45
C GLY A 611 0.42 -35.18 -24.55
N SER A 612 0.75 -34.04 -25.16
CA SER A 612 1.01 -32.79 -24.42
C SER A 612 -0.28 -32.05 -24.06
N VAL A 613 -0.21 -31.19 -23.04
CA VAL A 613 -1.34 -30.32 -22.66
C VAL A 613 -1.73 -29.45 -23.85
N LEU A 614 -3.04 -29.34 -24.12
CA LEU A 614 -3.63 -28.58 -25.24
C LEU A 614 -3.18 -29.05 -26.64
N GLN A 615 -2.70 -30.29 -26.77
CA GLN A 615 -2.45 -30.87 -28.09
C GLN A 615 -3.77 -31.20 -28.79
N SER A 616 -3.93 -30.70 -30.02
CA SER A 616 -5.07 -31.06 -30.87
C SER A 616 -4.83 -32.28 -31.74
N TRP A 617 -5.91 -33.01 -32.01
CA TRP A 617 -5.95 -34.14 -32.92
C TRP A 617 -6.89 -33.85 -34.08
N ILE A 618 -6.47 -34.29 -35.27
CA ILE A 618 -7.21 -34.19 -36.52
C ILE A 618 -7.85 -35.55 -36.76
N ILE A 619 -9.17 -35.56 -36.97
CA ILE A 619 -9.98 -36.76 -37.20
C ILE A 619 -10.72 -36.58 -38.52
N ASP A 620 -10.34 -37.37 -39.52
CA ASP A 620 -10.96 -37.35 -40.84
C ASP A 620 -11.98 -38.48 -40.95
N ILE A 621 -13.26 -38.13 -41.17
CA ILE A 621 -14.37 -39.08 -41.24
C ILE A 621 -15.05 -38.95 -42.61
N HIS A 622 -15.02 -40.01 -43.41
CA HIS A 622 -15.76 -40.05 -44.67
C HIS A 622 -17.24 -40.40 -44.42
N LEU A 623 -18.16 -39.47 -44.71
CA LEU A 623 -19.59 -39.68 -44.59
C LEU A 623 -20.24 -39.87 -45.98
N PRO A 624 -20.97 -40.98 -46.22
CA PRO A 624 -21.43 -41.38 -47.56
C PRO A 624 -22.42 -40.45 -48.27
N LEU A 625 -22.86 -39.35 -47.62
CA LEU A 625 -23.76 -38.33 -48.18
C LEU A 625 -23.22 -36.90 -48.07
N ILE A 626 -22.18 -36.67 -47.26
CA ILE A 626 -21.69 -35.35 -46.85
C ILE A 626 -20.26 -35.12 -47.36
N GLY A 627 -19.50 -36.20 -47.63
CA GLY A 627 -18.10 -36.16 -48.03
C GLY A 627 -17.14 -36.35 -46.85
N ASP A 628 -15.88 -35.96 -47.04
CA ASP A 628 -14.84 -36.01 -46.01
C ASP A 628 -15.04 -34.89 -44.98
N LEU A 629 -15.37 -35.27 -43.75
CA LEU A 629 -15.50 -34.38 -42.62
C LEU A 629 -14.15 -34.32 -41.88
N HIS A 630 -13.45 -33.19 -41.99
CA HIS A 630 -12.27 -32.90 -41.17
C HIS A 630 -12.72 -32.31 -39.83
N LEU A 631 -12.50 -33.04 -38.74
CA LEU A 631 -12.84 -32.61 -37.38
C LEU A 631 -11.57 -32.47 -36.56
N VAL A 632 -11.33 -31.27 -36.03
CA VAL A 632 -10.22 -31.00 -35.12
C VAL A 632 -10.75 -30.84 -33.70
N THR A 633 -10.07 -31.42 -32.71
CA THR A 633 -10.48 -31.34 -31.30
C THR A 633 -10.52 -29.91 -30.76
N SER A 634 -9.81 -28.96 -31.38
CA SER A 634 -9.87 -27.53 -31.05
C SER A 634 -11.24 -26.91 -31.25
N LEU A 635 -12.12 -27.51 -32.06
CA LEU A 635 -13.53 -27.10 -32.15
C LEU A 635 -14.25 -27.18 -30.79
N PHE A 636 -13.96 -28.20 -29.99
CA PHE A 636 -14.53 -28.31 -28.65
C PHE A 636 -14.00 -27.19 -27.76
N PHE A 637 -12.70 -26.89 -27.85
CA PHE A 637 -12.15 -25.73 -27.13
C PHE A 637 -12.88 -24.43 -27.51
N ASP A 638 -13.13 -24.21 -28.80
CA ASP A 638 -13.93 -23.08 -29.32
C ASP A 638 -15.38 -23.07 -28.82
N VAL A 639 -16.03 -24.24 -28.70
CA VAL A 639 -17.37 -24.37 -28.08
C VAL A 639 -17.31 -23.94 -26.61
N GLY A 640 -16.25 -24.28 -25.89
CA GLY A 640 -16.06 -23.84 -24.51
C GLY A 640 -15.91 -22.32 -24.41
N VAL A 641 -15.09 -21.71 -25.27
CA VAL A 641 -14.94 -20.24 -25.39
C VAL A 641 -16.28 -19.58 -25.72
N TYR A 642 -17.02 -20.13 -26.69
CA TYR A 642 -18.36 -19.67 -27.08
C TYR A 642 -19.30 -19.61 -25.86
N LEU A 643 -19.38 -20.69 -25.07
CA LEU A 643 -20.23 -20.76 -23.89
C LEU A 643 -19.81 -19.74 -22.82
N VAL A 644 -18.51 -19.53 -22.60
CA VAL A 644 -18.00 -18.50 -21.67
C VAL A 644 -18.44 -17.10 -22.11
N VAL A 645 -18.26 -16.77 -23.39
CA VAL A 645 -18.62 -15.43 -23.91
C VAL A 645 -20.13 -15.19 -23.85
N VAL A 646 -20.94 -16.18 -24.22
CA VAL A 646 -22.42 -16.08 -24.09
C VAL A 646 -22.82 -15.93 -22.63
N GLY A 647 -22.21 -16.72 -21.73
CA GLY A 647 -22.41 -16.63 -20.30
C GLY A 647 -22.08 -15.24 -19.75
N LEU A 648 -20.96 -14.65 -20.15
CA LEU A 648 -20.53 -13.30 -19.77
C LEU A 648 -21.55 -12.24 -20.19
N VAL A 649 -21.97 -12.24 -21.46
CA VAL A 649 -22.94 -11.24 -21.95
C VAL A 649 -24.28 -11.39 -21.23
N LEU A 650 -24.72 -12.62 -21.01
CA LEU A 650 -25.96 -12.90 -20.26
C LEU A 650 -25.85 -12.42 -18.80
N ASP A 651 -24.71 -12.61 -18.15
CA ASP A 651 -24.46 -12.15 -16.78
C ASP A 651 -24.46 -10.62 -16.69
N ILE A 652 -23.82 -9.94 -17.64
CA ILE A 652 -23.84 -8.47 -17.74
C ILE A 652 -25.27 -7.96 -17.95
N LEU A 653 -26.05 -8.57 -18.85
CA LEU A 653 -27.44 -8.17 -19.09
C LEU A 653 -28.33 -8.38 -17.87
N ARG A 654 -28.13 -9.44 -17.11
CA ARG A 654 -28.93 -9.71 -15.90
C ARG A 654 -28.53 -8.81 -14.74
N SER A 655 -27.23 -8.60 -14.53
CA SER A 655 -26.72 -7.75 -13.44
C SER A 655 -26.92 -6.26 -13.70
N LEU A 656 -26.52 -5.75 -14.87
CA LEU A 656 -26.59 -4.31 -15.19
C LEU A 656 -27.89 -3.90 -15.89
N GLY A 657 -28.57 -4.86 -16.52
CA GLY A 657 -29.87 -4.64 -17.16
C GLY A 657 -31.01 -4.92 -16.19
N ALA A 658 -31.33 -6.20 -16.03
CA ALA A 658 -32.55 -6.66 -15.35
C ALA A 658 -32.60 -6.29 -13.86
N GLU A 659 -31.51 -6.50 -13.12
CA GLU A 659 -31.48 -6.25 -11.67
C GLU A 659 -31.51 -4.75 -11.34
N LEU A 660 -30.75 -3.92 -12.06
CA LEU A 660 -30.84 -2.47 -11.92
C LEU A 660 -32.26 -1.95 -12.23
N ASP A 661 -32.95 -2.55 -13.20
CA ASP A 661 -34.34 -2.19 -13.50
C ASP A 661 -35.31 -2.59 -12.39
N ARG A 662 -35.14 -3.79 -11.82
CA ARG A 662 -35.93 -4.25 -10.68
C ARG A 662 -35.77 -3.33 -9.47
N ARG A 663 -34.54 -2.99 -9.07
CA ARG A 663 -34.27 -2.10 -7.90
C ARG A 663 -34.90 -0.72 -8.04
N ALA A 664 -34.91 -0.20 -9.25
CA ALA A 664 -35.54 1.07 -9.56
C ALA A 664 -37.06 1.03 -9.43
N GLU A 665 -37.67 -0.08 -9.84
CA GLU A 665 -39.12 -0.29 -9.74
C GLU A 665 -39.56 -0.59 -8.30
N THR A 666 -38.71 -1.24 -7.51
CA THR A 666 -38.95 -1.51 -6.08
C THR A 666 -38.62 -0.33 -5.16
N GLY A 667 -37.87 0.67 -5.66
CA GLY A 667 -37.47 1.84 -4.89
C GLY A 667 -36.32 1.58 -3.90
N GLU A 668 -35.65 0.43 -4.00
CA GLU A 668 -34.49 0.06 -3.17
C GLU A 668 -33.35 1.08 -3.27
N ASP A 669 -33.19 1.72 -4.45
CA ASP A 669 -32.16 2.75 -4.67
C ASP A 669 -32.47 4.09 -3.97
N ALA A 670 -33.75 4.44 -3.75
CA ALA A 670 -34.14 5.72 -3.16
C ALA A 670 -33.92 5.78 -1.64
N ALA A 671 -33.89 4.63 -0.96
CA ALA A 671 -33.66 4.54 0.48
C ALA A 671 -32.24 4.93 0.91
N PHE A 672 -31.27 4.99 -0.02
CA PHE A 672 -29.88 5.34 0.24
C PHE A 672 -29.51 6.79 -0.10
N GLY A 673 -30.42 7.57 -0.71
CA GLY A 673 -30.13 8.92 -1.22
C GLY A 673 -30.85 10.06 -0.52
N SER A 674 -31.66 9.81 0.51
CA SER A 674 -32.51 10.84 1.14
C SER A 674 -31.92 11.48 2.41
N ASP A 675 -30.60 11.44 2.60
CA ASP A 675 -29.94 12.17 3.71
C ASP A 675 -29.37 13.54 3.27
N ASP A 676 -29.65 13.98 2.05
CA ASP A 676 -29.43 15.38 1.65
C ASP A 676 -30.52 16.27 2.27
N GLY A 677 -30.19 16.78 3.46
CA GLY A 677 -30.98 17.76 4.21
C GLY A 677 -31.28 19.01 3.38
N VAL A 678 -32.46 19.02 2.75
CA VAL A 678 -33.14 20.26 2.37
C VAL A 678 -33.71 20.87 3.65
N ARG A 679 -32.87 21.58 4.40
CA ARG A 679 -33.36 22.64 5.30
C ARG A 679 -33.92 23.73 4.41
N SER A 680 -35.24 23.70 4.21
CA SER A 680 -35.98 24.84 3.70
C SER A 680 -35.78 26.02 4.67
N GLY A 681 -34.94 26.97 4.28
CA GLY A 681 -34.89 28.29 4.89
C GLY A 681 -36.16 29.04 4.52
N ALA A 682 -37.21 28.83 5.32
CA ALA A 682 -38.27 29.80 5.52
C ALA A 682 -38.20 30.23 6.98
N GLU A 683 -38.27 31.55 7.18
CA GLU A 683 -38.32 32.30 8.44
C GLU A 683 -36.99 32.80 9.05
N ARG A 684 -36.91 34.14 9.03
CA ARG A 684 -36.05 35.11 9.73
C ARG A 684 -34.81 35.62 9.03
#